data_AF-A0A8T5SA93-F1
#
_entry.id   AF-A0A8T5SA93-F1
#
_cell.length_a   1.000
_cell.length_b   1.000
_cell.length_c   1.000
_cell.angle_alpha   90.00
_cell.angle_beta   90.00
_cell.angle_gamma   90.00
#
_symmetry.space_group_name_H-M   'P 1'
#
loop_
_entity.id
_entity.type
_entity.pdbx_description
1 polymer ?
#
loop_
_entity_poly.entity_id
_entity_poly.type
_entity_poly.pdbx_seq_one_letter_code
_entity_poly.pdbx_strand_id
1 'polypeptide(L)'
;MPSQDFLEHLKQAIRDFEIQKTDGNSKNRNLGVIYTPKLIVDHIVMNVFQLYFEDFFNLPKTTNFTSLLNLLQQKIYKHSNFRTDYAKKLKNIKVLDPACGSGRFLISIATIIYQFSKILNPGLDELQTKLNIVQENLYGIEIEKPAYIVTKLRLISWIFSGSSTNYNLPTIDITNSNQEKIDQMIKMFDIKFKLFNLDFLLEYESEKFDVIIGNPPYVENKRIENSEFKKKLKKRFKSAFRLYDLSILFIEKALELLKEEEGYLSMITINKFLSADYGVRIRELLVTDTELKEISNISSLPVFSKTAVYPIIITLKKSHPEANNTVRIKTYTDLNEINENSNVKSQLLPQELMKKIPTFVFPIFGQIKLIDYLFSKYQTFAERIKDFKIIYRPYGFINWSRHLDQIDTNANSERDLLLIGTGNIGKYHVKFDKPIKIAKKKFGISYFKYLNEFEKNWKLLKNQNLIFREIAKELTWSYDPGIYTNVTGLYFVNIPSFTQDNLFSLLAIMNSKLMDKIFKTLFSSLHMAGGYLRFNGSFIKRLPLPQEFPLSLSVCGKYLQIFSQLNYDFCSKHIHEISELNLLKEKYHLKISTLQHFLMNLTNSLVKLLYLDELYLEHNKDFDNLRDLLYSEIKPVELQFKYLLPRYQINKYDTYTLEELNTTLDTIKSFSKNIGNNEDLMSQINQILSDDLC
;
A
#
# COMPACT_ATOMS: atom_id res chain seq x y z
N MET A 1 6.91 15.71 -47.23
CA MET A 1 7.73 14.63 -46.63
C MET A 1 9.12 15.13 -46.24
N PRO A 2 9.41 15.29 -44.95
CA PRO A 2 10.56 16.04 -44.43
C PRO A 2 11.95 15.38 -44.65
N SER A 3 13.05 16.17 -44.58
CA SER A 3 14.44 15.69 -44.70
C SER A 3 14.93 14.85 -43.51
N GLN A 4 15.97 14.04 -43.74
CA GLN A 4 16.62 13.25 -42.67
C GLN A 4 17.23 14.15 -41.59
N ASP A 5 17.80 15.30 -41.99
CA ASP A 5 18.27 16.34 -41.07
C ASP A 5 17.12 16.94 -40.24
N PHE A 6 15.93 17.13 -40.83
CA PHE A 6 14.77 17.59 -40.07
C PHE A 6 14.33 16.58 -39.00
N LEU A 7 14.29 15.30 -39.35
CA LEU A 7 13.92 14.25 -38.39
C LEU A 7 14.91 14.20 -37.23
N GLU A 8 16.21 14.39 -37.47
CA GLU A 8 17.20 14.47 -36.40
C GLU A 8 17.08 15.76 -35.57
N HIS A 9 16.86 16.93 -36.18
CA HIS A 9 16.59 18.16 -35.42
C HIS A 9 15.33 18.05 -34.55
N LEU A 10 14.27 17.43 -35.06
CA LEU A 10 13.03 17.24 -34.34
C LEU A 10 13.21 16.22 -33.19
N LYS A 11 13.96 15.13 -33.41
CA LYS A 11 14.36 14.22 -32.33
C LYS A 11 15.19 14.94 -31.27
N GLN A 12 16.10 15.83 -31.68
CA GLN A 12 16.93 16.60 -30.74
C GLN A 12 16.07 17.57 -29.91
N ALA A 13 15.18 18.33 -30.54
CA ALA A 13 14.28 19.25 -29.82
C ALA A 13 13.36 18.51 -28.84
N ILE A 14 12.89 17.31 -29.21
CA ILE A 14 12.14 16.42 -28.31
C ILE A 14 13.01 15.99 -27.12
N ARG A 15 14.27 15.57 -27.36
CA ARG A 15 15.20 15.18 -26.29
C ARG A 15 15.50 16.34 -25.36
N ASP A 16 15.73 17.53 -25.90
CA ASP A 16 16.02 18.74 -25.11
C ASP A 16 14.84 19.11 -24.21
N PHE A 17 13.60 19.01 -24.70
CA PHE A 17 12.40 19.20 -23.89
C PHE A 17 12.30 18.18 -22.75
N GLU A 18 12.57 16.90 -23.04
CA GLU A 18 12.58 15.84 -22.03
C GLU A 18 13.65 16.10 -20.96
N ILE A 19 14.88 16.41 -21.38
CA ILE A 19 16.03 16.71 -20.51
C ILE A 19 15.70 17.89 -19.60
N GLN A 20 15.20 19.00 -20.16
CA GLN A 20 14.81 20.18 -19.39
C GLN A 20 13.74 19.85 -18.33
N LYS A 21 12.80 18.94 -18.63
CA LYS A 21 11.77 18.52 -17.67
C LYS A 21 12.29 17.50 -16.64
N THR A 22 13.28 16.68 -16.98
CA THR A 22 13.91 15.72 -16.04
C THR A 22 14.99 16.35 -15.14
N ASP A 23 15.64 17.42 -15.59
CA ASP A 23 16.71 18.12 -14.87
C ASP A 23 16.27 19.47 -14.26
N GLY A 24 15.17 20.06 -14.75
CA GLY A 24 14.69 21.37 -14.29
C GLY A 24 13.86 21.36 -13.00
N ASN A 25 14.38 22.10 -12.01
CA ASN A 25 13.74 22.81 -10.87
C ASN A 25 12.60 22.16 -10.06
N SER A 26 12.63 22.41 -8.75
CA SER A 26 11.67 22.00 -7.71
C SER A 26 10.18 22.24 -8.01
N LYS A 27 9.83 23.15 -8.95
CA LYS A 27 8.44 23.46 -9.35
C LYS A 27 7.74 22.29 -10.08
N ASN A 28 8.42 21.51 -10.92
CA ASN A 28 7.79 20.37 -11.61
C ASN A 28 7.39 19.23 -10.65
N ARG A 29 8.05 19.14 -9.47
CA ARG A 29 7.68 18.18 -8.41
C ARG A 29 6.32 18.49 -7.76
N ASN A 30 5.87 19.75 -7.81
CA ASN A 30 4.57 20.16 -7.26
C ASN A 30 3.41 19.81 -8.20
N LEU A 31 3.65 19.69 -9.51
CA LEU A 31 2.63 19.39 -10.53
C LEU A 31 2.45 17.88 -10.79
N GLY A 32 3.28 17.01 -10.22
CA GLY A 32 3.15 15.55 -10.36
C GLY A 32 3.45 15.00 -11.76
N VAL A 33 4.10 15.78 -12.62
CA VAL A 33 4.48 15.39 -13.98
C VAL A 33 5.69 14.46 -13.92
N ILE A 34 5.50 13.19 -14.30
CA ILE A 34 6.54 12.16 -14.25
C ILE A 34 6.67 11.49 -15.61
N TYR A 35 7.91 11.39 -16.09
CA TYR A 35 8.21 10.79 -17.37
C TYR A 35 8.35 9.27 -17.30
N THR A 36 7.60 8.53 -18.14
CA THR A 36 7.68 7.07 -18.20
C THR A 36 8.78 6.63 -19.17
N PRO A 37 9.79 5.86 -18.72
CA PRO A 37 10.82 5.33 -19.61
C PRO A 37 10.24 4.48 -20.74
N LYS A 38 10.87 4.51 -21.93
CA LYS A 38 10.41 3.76 -23.12
C LYS A 38 10.15 2.29 -22.82
N LEU A 39 11.07 1.64 -22.10
CA LEU A 39 10.93 0.23 -21.73
C LEU A 39 9.61 -0.06 -20.98
N ILE A 40 9.27 0.79 -20.01
CA ILE A 40 8.03 0.64 -19.22
C ILE A 40 6.80 0.94 -20.09
N VAL A 41 6.86 1.97 -20.93
CA VAL A 41 5.78 2.28 -21.88
C VAL A 41 5.50 1.09 -22.80
N ASP A 42 6.54 0.55 -23.43
CA ASP A 42 6.40 -0.58 -24.35
C ASP A 42 5.86 -1.81 -23.62
N HIS A 43 6.31 -2.08 -22.39
CA HIS A 43 5.77 -3.16 -21.58
C HIS A 43 4.27 -3.02 -21.29
N ILE A 44 3.81 -1.84 -20.85
CA ILE A 44 2.39 -1.57 -20.57
C ILE A 44 1.55 -1.75 -21.84
N VAL A 45 2.01 -1.18 -22.97
CA VAL A 45 1.33 -1.26 -24.26
C VAL A 45 1.25 -2.72 -24.73
N MET A 46 2.37 -3.44 -24.76
CA MET A 46 2.39 -4.84 -25.18
C MET A 46 1.44 -5.69 -24.32
N ASN A 47 1.42 -5.50 -23.00
CA ASN A 47 0.59 -6.26 -22.10
C ASN A 47 -0.91 -6.04 -22.34
N VAL A 48 -1.35 -4.78 -22.43
CA VAL A 48 -2.78 -4.49 -22.67
C VAL A 48 -3.23 -4.92 -24.06
N PHE A 49 -2.39 -4.73 -25.09
CA PHE A 49 -2.72 -5.16 -26.45
C PHE A 49 -2.66 -6.66 -26.60
N GLN A 50 -1.87 -7.38 -25.79
CA GLN A 50 -1.93 -8.83 -25.75
C GLN A 50 -3.35 -9.28 -25.36
N LEU A 51 -3.85 -8.82 -24.21
CA LEU A 51 -5.16 -9.20 -23.69
C LEU A 51 -6.30 -8.72 -24.62
N TYR A 52 -6.21 -7.49 -25.09
CA TYR A 52 -7.22 -6.93 -25.99
C TYR A 52 -7.28 -7.70 -27.32
N PHE A 53 -6.13 -8.04 -27.92
CA PHE A 53 -6.12 -8.77 -29.19
C PHE A 53 -6.46 -10.26 -29.06
N GLU A 54 -6.22 -10.87 -27.90
CA GLU A 54 -6.76 -12.21 -27.59
C GLU A 54 -8.29 -12.21 -27.72
N ASP A 55 -8.97 -11.26 -27.08
CA ASP A 55 -10.43 -11.12 -27.17
C ASP A 55 -10.86 -10.69 -28.59
N PHE A 56 -10.23 -9.65 -29.15
CA PHE A 56 -10.59 -9.07 -30.45
C PHE A 56 -10.54 -10.09 -31.57
N PHE A 57 -9.50 -10.95 -31.62
CA PHE A 57 -9.37 -11.99 -32.63
C PHE A 57 -10.03 -13.31 -32.22
N ASN A 58 -10.64 -13.40 -31.03
CA ASN A 58 -11.17 -14.63 -30.42
C ASN A 58 -10.12 -15.76 -30.39
N LEU A 59 -9.00 -15.48 -29.75
CA LEU A 59 -7.86 -16.37 -29.57
C LEU A 59 -7.78 -16.88 -28.12
N PRO A 60 -7.21 -18.07 -27.89
CA PRO A 60 -6.90 -18.53 -26.55
C PRO A 60 -5.97 -17.55 -25.81
N LYS A 61 -6.12 -17.47 -24.48
CA LYS A 61 -5.24 -16.67 -23.62
C LYS A 61 -3.79 -17.14 -23.74
N THR A 62 -2.86 -16.21 -23.90
CA THR A 62 -1.43 -16.50 -24.08
C THR A 62 -0.60 -16.00 -22.91
N THR A 63 0.64 -16.49 -22.80
CA THR A 63 1.57 -16.09 -21.74
C THR A 63 2.40 -14.87 -22.10
N ASN A 64 2.55 -14.56 -23.39
CA ASN A 64 3.34 -13.46 -23.89
C ASN A 64 2.89 -13.04 -25.31
N PHE A 65 3.34 -11.86 -25.72
CA PHE A 65 2.99 -11.25 -27.00
C PHE A 65 3.43 -12.08 -28.22
N THR A 66 4.57 -12.77 -28.17
CA THR A 66 5.05 -13.62 -29.28
C THR A 66 4.12 -14.81 -29.53
N SER A 67 3.63 -15.44 -28.47
CA SER A 67 2.64 -16.51 -28.56
C SER A 67 1.34 -16.05 -29.19
N LEU A 68 0.87 -14.84 -28.87
CA LEU A 68 -0.28 -14.21 -29.53
C LEU A 68 -0.04 -14.07 -31.05
N LEU A 69 1.12 -13.55 -31.45
CA LEU A 69 1.45 -13.38 -32.87
C LEU A 69 1.45 -14.72 -33.63
N ASN A 70 2.01 -15.78 -33.02
CA ASN A 70 2.03 -17.12 -33.60
C ASN A 70 0.61 -17.69 -33.78
N LEU A 71 -0.25 -17.57 -32.76
CA LEU A 71 -1.64 -18.03 -32.84
C LEU A 71 -2.44 -17.25 -33.89
N LEU A 72 -2.22 -15.94 -33.99
CA LEU A 72 -2.83 -15.12 -35.02
C LEU A 72 -2.44 -15.58 -36.42
N GLN A 73 -1.14 -15.84 -36.67
CA GLN A 73 -0.67 -16.35 -37.96
C GLN A 73 -1.31 -17.70 -38.32
N GLN A 74 -1.41 -18.62 -37.36
CA GLN A 74 -2.08 -19.91 -37.56
C GLN A 74 -3.57 -19.73 -37.91
N LYS A 75 -4.27 -18.80 -37.23
CA LYS A 75 -5.68 -18.53 -37.50
C LYS A 75 -5.91 -17.89 -38.87
N ILE A 76 -5.02 -16.97 -39.26
CA ILE A 76 -5.00 -16.37 -40.61
C ILE A 76 -4.84 -17.44 -41.69
N TYR A 77 -3.94 -18.40 -41.50
CA TYR A 77 -3.69 -19.46 -42.48
C TYR A 77 -4.92 -20.36 -42.70
N LYS A 78 -5.72 -20.59 -41.65
CA LYS A 78 -6.90 -21.48 -41.69
C LYS A 78 -8.16 -20.85 -42.27
N HIS A 79 -8.27 -19.52 -42.33
CA HIS A 79 -9.51 -18.83 -42.68
C HIS A 79 -9.27 -17.72 -43.72
N SER A 80 -9.67 -17.98 -44.97
CA SER A 80 -9.41 -17.11 -46.13
C SER A 80 -9.97 -15.67 -45.99
N ASN A 81 -11.15 -15.50 -45.36
CA ASN A 81 -11.76 -14.17 -45.17
C ASN A 81 -11.30 -13.42 -43.92
N PHE A 82 -10.56 -14.09 -43.03
CA PHE A 82 -10.18 -13.54 -41.72
C PHE A 82 -9.39 -12.23 -41.83
N ARG A 83 -8.45 -12.15 -42.78
CA ARG A 83 -7.66 -10.93 -43.01
C ARG A 83 -8.54 -9.73 -43.33
N THR A 84 -9.47 -9.90 -44.26
CA THR A 84 -10.31 -8.80 -44.76
C THR A 84 -11.26 -8.28 -43.69
N ASP A 85 -11.88 -9.19 -42.92
CA ASP A 85 -12.85 -8.82 -41.88
C ASP A 85 -12.17 -8.07 -40.74
N TYR A 86 -11.05 -8.58 -40.25
CA TYR A 86 -10.34 -7.95 -39.13
C TYR A 86 -9.52 -6.73 -39.55
N ALA A 87 -9.07 -6.63 -40.81
CA ALA A 87 -8.42 -5.41 -41.29
C ALA A 87 -9.39 -4.21 -41.29
N LYS A 88 -10.66 -4.43 -41.62
CA LYS A 88 -11.70 -3.39 -41.52
C LYS A 88 -11.97 -3.01 -40.07
N LYS A 89 -12.10 -4.00 -39.17
CA LYS A 89 -12.31 -3.76 -37.74
C LYS A 89 -11.12 -3.01 -37.10
N LEU A 90 -9.89 -3.40 -37.43
CA LEU A 90 -8.66 -2.80 -36.88
C LEU A 90 -8.56 -1.31 -37.20
N LYS A 91 -8.97 -0.90 -38.40
CA LYS A 91 -9.02 0.52 -38.79
C LYS A 91 -9.92 1.39 -37.90
N ASN A 92 -10.89 0.79 -37.21
CA ASN A 92 -11.88 1.51 -36.40
C ASN A 92 -11.60 1.49 -34.90
N ILE A 93 -10.51 0.85 -34.45
CA ILE A 93 -10.15 0.77 -33.03
C ILE A 93 -9.75 2.17 -32.53
N LYS A 94 -10.26 2.57 -31.37
CA LYS A 94 -9.99 3.89 -30.78
C LYS A 94 -9.23 3.71 -29.49
N VAL A 95 -8.06 4.34 -29.41
CA VAL A 95 -7.14 4.24 -28.28
C VAL A 95 -6.85 5.63 -27.73
N LEU A 96 -7.10 5.83 -26.44
CA LEU A 96 -6.89 7.11 -25.77
C LEU A 96 -5.73 7.05 -24.77
N ASP A 97 -4.87 8.06 -24.82
CA ASP A 97 -4.02 8.46 -23.68
C ASP A 97 -4.55 9.75 -23.04
N PRO A 98 -5.13 9.68 -21.82
CA PRO A 98 -5.80 10.83 -21.20
C PRO A 98 -4.84 11.86 -20.59
N ALA A 99 -3.54 11.55 -20.53
CA ALA A 99 -2.50 12.45 -20.03
C ALA A 99 -1.22 12.23 -20.84
N CYS A 100 -1.29 12.52 -22.14
CA CYS A 100 -0.34 11.98 -23.11
C CYS A 100 1.07 12.55 -23.01
N GLY A 101 1.28 13.67 -22.30
CA GLY A 101 2.58 14.25 -22.06
C GLY A 101 3.30 14.52 -23.37
N SER A 102 4.47 13.91 -23.54
CA SER A 102 5.27 14.02 -24.78
C SER A 102 4.90 13.01 -25.87
N GLY A 103 3.89 12.17 -25.66
CA GLY A 103 3.34 11.24 -26.66
C GLY A 103 4.00 9.86 -26.73
N ARG A 104 4.71 9.39 -25.68
CA ARG A 104 5.40 8.08 -25.75
C ARG A 104 4.45 6.90 -25.91
N PHE A 105 3.37 6.86 -25.15
CA PHE A 105 2.37 5.80 -25.26
C PHE A 105 1.78 5.79 -26.67
N LEU A 106 1.39 6.96 -27.20
CA LEU A 106 0.84 7.09 -28.56
C LEU A 106 1.76 6.49 -29.63
N ILE A 107 3.08 6.69 -29.55
CA ILE A 107 4.03 6.08 -30.49
C ILE A 107 4.08 4.56 -30.36
N SER A 108 4.13 4.06 -29.13
CA SER A 108 4.20 2.63 -28.88
C SER A 108 2.91 1.93 -29.35
N ILE A 109 1.75 2.53 -29.07
CA ILE A 109 0.43 2.11 -29.57
C ILE A 109 0.41 2.10 -31.11
N ALA A 110 0.84 3.21 -31.73
CA ALA A 110 0.88 3.33 -33.20
C ALA A 110 1.72 2.22 -33.84
N THR A 111 2.85 1.88 -33.21
CA THR A 111 3.75 0.82 -33.66
C THR A 111 3.09 -0.56 -33.59
N ILE A 112 2.37 -0.86 -32.50
CA ILE A 112 1.62 -2.11 -32.37
C ILE A 112 0.49 -2.21 -33.40
N ILE A 113 -0.32 -1.16 -33.57
CA ILE A 113 -1.41 -1.16 -34.57
C ILE A 113 -0.83 -1.31 -35.98
N TYR A 114 0.29 -0.66 -36.29
CA TYR A 114 0.99 -0.81 -37.57
C TYR A 114 1.47 -2.24 -37.80
N GLN A 115 2.07 -2.87 -36.80
CA GLN A 115 2.52 -4.28 -36.87
C GLN A 115 1.36 -5.21 -37.20
N PHE A 116 0.23 -5.10 -36.49
CA PHE A 116 -0.95 -5.93 -36.75
C PHE A 116 -1.60 -5.61 -38.11
N SER A 117 -1.59 -4.35 -38.53
CA SER A 117 -2.06 -3.95 -39.86
C SER A 117 -1.26 -4.63 -40.96
N LYS A 118 0.07 -4.70 -40.84
CA LYS A 118 0.95 -5.40 -41.79
C LYS A 118 0.77 -6.92 -41.76
N ILE A 119 0.50 -7.51 -40.60
CA ILE A 119 0.21 -8.95 -40.50
C ILE A 119 -1.09 -9.29 -41.24
N LEU A 120 -2.13 -8.46 -41.09
CA LEU A 120 -3.42 -8.66 -41.76
C LEU A 120 -3.36 -8.32 -43.25
N ASN A 121 -2.55 -7.32 -43.63
CA ASN A 121 -2.35 -6.94 -45.04
C ASN A 121 -0.88 -6.53 -45.30
N PRO A 122 -0.02 -7.48 -45.72
CA PRO A 122 1.41 -7.23 -45.97
C PRO A 122 1.69 -6.17 -47.04
N GLY A 123 0.77 -6.02 -48.01
CA GLY A 123 0.90 -5.10 -49.15
C GLY A 123 0.47 -3.65 -48.86
N LEU A 124 0.14 -3.31 -47.61
CA LEU A 124 -0.25 -1.94 -47.25
C LEU A 124 0.88 -0.94 -47.52
N ASP A 125 0.55 0.23 -48.08
CA ASP A 125 1.48 1.35 -48.13
C ASP A 125 1.84 1.83 -46.72
N GLU A 126 3.14 1.99 -46.44
CA GLU A 126 3.62 2.30 -45.09
C GLU A 126 3.16 3.69 -44.65
N LEU A 127 3.38 4.71 -45.47
CA LEU A 127 3.04 6.09 -45.12
C LEU A 127 1.53 6.24 -44.91
N GLN A 128 0.72 5.78 -45.86
CA GLN A 128 -0.72 5.90 -45.79
C GLN A 128 -1.27 5.15 -44.58
N THR A 129 -0.70 3.99 -44.24
CA THR A 129 -1.10 3.26 -43.03
C THR A 129 -0.75 4.03 -41.77
N LYS A 130 0.47 4.57 -41.66
CA LYS A 130 0.88 5.40 -40.52
C LYS A 130 0.03 6.66 -40.37
N LEU A 131 -0.27 7.35 -41.48
CA LEU A 131 -1.18 8.50 -41.51
C LEU A 131 -2.57 8.11 -41.00
N ASN A 132 -3.15 7.03 -41.53
CA ASN A 132 -4.46 6.55 -41.11
C ASN A 132 -4.49 6.22 -39.61
N ILE A 133 -3.44 5.57 -39.09
CA ILE A 133 -3.35 5.22 -37.66
C ILE A 133 -3.39 6.48 -36.79
N VAL A 134 -2.58 7.49 -37.11
CA VAL A 134 -2.52 8.74 -36.35
C VAL A 134 -3.83 9.52 -36.42
N GLN A 135 -4.49 9.51 -37.58
CA GLN A 135 -5.72 10.27 -37.78
C GLN A 135 -6.95 9.59 -37.19
N GLU A 136 -7.02 8.25 -37.26
CA GLU A 136 -8.25 7.53 -36.92
C GLU A 136 -8.21 6.80 -35.58
N ASN A 137 -7.06 6.21 -35.22
CA ASN A 137 -6.98 5.31 -34.08
C ASN A 137 -6.48 6.00 -32.79
N LEU A 138 -5.64 7.03 -32.90
CA LEU A 138 -4.95 7.62 -31.76
C LEU A 138 -5.63 8.88 -31.24
N TYR A 139 -5.93 8.88 -29.95
CA TYR A 139 -6.49 10.01 -29.22
C TYR A 139 -5.58 10.35 -28.05
N GLY A 140 -5.39 11.64 -27.79
CA GLY A 140 -4.50 12.10 -26.72
C GLY A 140 -4.95 13.41 -26.12
N ILE A 141 -4.86 13.52 -24.79
CA ILE A 141 -5.25 14.71 -24.05
C ILE A 141 -4.07 15.16 -23.22
N GLU A 142 -3.76 16.45 -23.28
CA GLU A 142 -2.65 17.04 -22.52
C GLU A 142 -3.01 18.46 -22.11
N ILE A 143 -2.88 18.78 -20.82
CA ILE A 143 -3.23 20.10 -20.30
C ILE A 143 -2.14 21.15 -20.59
N GLU A 144 -0.87 20.74 -20.62
CA GLU A 144 0.27 21.61 -20.88
C GLU A 144 0.54 21.76 -22.38
N LYS A 145 0.26 22.96 -22.91
CA LYS A 145 0.46 23.30 -24.34
C LYS A 145 1.85 22.91 -24.89
N PRO A 146 2.98 23.09 -24.19
CA PRO A 146 4.29 22.65 -24.69
C PRO A 146 4.38 21.15 -24.93
N ALA A 147 3.88 20.33 -24.00
CA ALA A 147 3.90 18.87 -24.12
C ALA A 147 2.95 18.38 -25.23
N TYR A 148 1.80 19.04 -25.35
CA TYR A 148 0.85 18.84 -26.45
C TYR A 148 1.49 19.05 -27.84
N ILE A 149 2.28 20.12 -28.01
CA ILE A 149 3.03 20.38 -29.26
C ILE A 149 4.08 19.28 -29.49
N VAL A 150 4.86 18.92 -28.47
CA VAL A 150 5.88 17.87 -28.54
C VAL A 150 5.28 16.53 -28.98
N THR A 151 4.08 16.19 -28.51
CA THR A 151 3.36 14.98 -28.93
C THR A 151 3.07 14.98 -30.43
N LYS A 152 2.59 16.10 -30.99
CA LYS A 152 2.36 16.24 -32.44
C LYS A 152 3.64 16.04 -33.23
N LEU A 153 4.72 16.72 -32.83
CA LEU A 153 6.02 16.59 -33.48
C LEU A 153 6.52 15.15 -33.46
N ARG A 154 6.37 14.44 -32.33
CA ARG A 154 6.77 13.04 -32.22
C ARG A 154 5.99 12.12 -33.16
N LEU A 155 4.68 12.34 -33.29
CA LEU A 155 3.84 11.58 -34.22
C LEU A 155 4.23 11.85 -35.68
N ILE A 156 4.52 13.11 -36.03
CA ILE A 156 5.06 13.47 -37.35
C ILE A 156 6.37 12.71 -37.61
N SER A 157 7.29 12.71 -36.63
CA SER A 157 8.55 11.98 -36.72
C SER A 157 8.36 10.51 -37.05
N TRP A 158 7.38 9.86 -36.39
CA TRP A 158 7.09 8.45 -36.57
C TRP A 158 6.39 8.12 -37.88
N ILE A 159 5.49 8.99 -38.34
CA ILE A 159 4.85 8.85 -39.67
C ILE A 159 5.92 8.79 -40.76
N PHE A 160 6.91 9.68 -40.69
CA PHE A 160 7.96 9.81 -41.70
C PHE A 160 9.26 9.05 -41.38
N SER A 161 9.31 8.27 -40.30
CA SER A 161 10.49 7.44 -40.00
C SER A 161 10.54 6.26 -40.98
N GLY A 162 11.55 6.22 -41.87
CA GLY A 162 11.74 5.14 -42.86
C GLY A 162 11.61 5.58 -44.33
N SER A 163 11.18 6.81 -44.59
CA SER A 163 11.08 7.39 -45.94
C SER A 163 12.27 8.30 -46.26
N SER A 164 12.95 8.08 -47.39
CA SER A 164 14.03 8.91 -47.92
C SER A 164 13.50 10.05 -48.82
N THR A 165 13.35 11.27 -48.29
CA THR A 165 12.89 12.45 -49.06
C THR A 165 13.44 13.77 -48.49
N ASN A 166 13.40 14.87 -49.26
CA ASN A 166 13.99 16.18 -48.95
C ASN A 166 12.95 17.30 -48.75
N TYR A 167 12.85 17.87 -47.54
CA TYR A 167 12.35 19.25 -47.31
C TYR A 167 13.39 20.06 -46.55
N ASN A 168 13.54 21.34 -46.89
CA ASN A 168 14.23 22.31 -46.06
C ASN A 168 13.22 22.98 -45.10
N LEU A 169 13.42 22.77 -43.80
CA LEU A 169 12.62 23.39 -42.74
C LEU A 169 13.57 24.01 -41.70
N PRO A 170 13.17 25.13 -41.07
CA PRO A 170 14.02 25.89 -40.14
C PRO A 170 14.28 25.14 -38.83
N THR A 171 15.36 25.50 -38.13
CA THR A 171 15.71 25.01 -36.79
C THR A 171 14.63 25.39 -35.77
N ILE A 172 14.21 24.43 -34.93
CA ILE A 172 13.09 24.57 -33.99
C ILE A 172 13.59 24.64 -32.56
N ASP A 173 13.39 25.79 -31.91
CA ASP A 173 13.50 25.93 -30.45
C ASP A 173 12.10 25.91 -29.83
N ILE A 174 11.83 24.95 -28.94
CA ILE A 174 10.50 24.71 -28.33
C ILE A 174 10.27 25.61 -27.09
N THR A 175 11.25 26.41 -26.66
CA THR A 175 11.20 27.18 -25.42
C THR A 175 10.35 28.46 -25.51
N ASN A 176 9.01 28.33 -25.40
CA ASN A 176 7.99 29.38 -25.24
C ASN A 176 7.92 30.56 -26.27
N SER A 177 8.99 30.90 -26.98
CA SER A 177 9.08 32.06 -27.90
C SER A 177 8.71 31.73 -29.36
N ASN A 178 8.53 30.45 -29.70
CA ASN A 178 8.29 29.98 -31.08
C ASN A 178 7.03 29.09 -31.24
N GLN A 179 6.15 28.99 -30.24
CA GLN A 179 5.00 28.06 -30.28
C GLN A 179 4.06 28.30 -31.47
N GLU A 180 3.78 29.56 -31.82
CA GLU A 180 2.93 29.91 -32.98
C GLU A 180 3.55 29.48 -34.31
N LYS A 181 4.88 29.65 -34.46
CA LYS A 181 5.62 29.20 -35.66
C LYS A 181 5.58 27.68 -35.78
N ILE A 182 5.70 26.96 -34.66
CA ILE A 182 5.61 25.49 -34.65
C ILE A 182 4.19 25.04 -35.01
N ASP A 183 3.16 25.68 -34.46
CA ASP A 183 1.76 25.37 -34.81
C ASP A 183 1.48 25.64 -36.30
N GLN A 184 2.04 26.70 -36.89
CA GLN A 184 1.98 26.95 -38.34
C GLN A 184 2.72 25.86 -39.14
N MET A 185 3.90 25.46 -38.71
CA MET A 185 4.68 24.40 -39.36
C MET A 185 3.95 23.05 -39.33
N ILE A 186 3.33 22.71 -38.20
CA ILE A 186 2.51 21.49 -38.07
C ILE A 186 1.35 21.51 -39.05
N LYS A 187 0.69 22.66 -39.26
CA LYS A 187 -0.39 22.81 -40.24
C LYS A 187 0.06 22.52 -41.67
N MET A 188 1.33 22.75 -42.02
CA MET A 188 1.86 22.45 -43.36
C MET A 188 1.87 20.95 -43.70
N PHE A 189 1.84 20.06 -42.70
CA PHE A 189 1.78 18.62 -42.94
C PHE A 189 0.38 18.11 -43.29
N ASP A 190 -0.66 18.94 -43.09
CA ASP A 190 -2.08 18.59 -43.32
C ASP A 190 -2.52 17.27 -42.62
N ILE A 191 -1.99 17.01 -41.42
CA ILE A 191 -2.34 15.83 -40.62
C ILE A 191 -3.45 16.18 -39.63
N LYS A 192 -4.55 15.41 -39.67
CA LYS A 192 -5.67 15.57 -38.73
C LYS A 192 -5.41 14.82 -37.43
N PHE A 193 -4.85 15.50 -36.43
CA PHE A 193 -4.64 14.91 -35.10
C PHE A 193 -5.93 14.92 -34.26
N LYS A 194 -6.29 13.79 -33.63
CA LYS A 194 -7.29 13.73 -32.56
C LYS A 194 -6.65 13.98 -31.19
N LEU A 195 -5.91 15.08 -31.10
CA LEU A 195 -5.22 15.53 -29.88
C LEU A 195 -5.86 16.80 -29.33
N PHE A 196 -6.12 16.83 -28.03
CA PHE A 196 -6.82 17.91 -27.35
C PHE A 196 -5.94 18.56 -26.27
N ASN A 197 -5.94 19.90 -26.21
CA ASN A 197 -5.25 20.66 -25.17
C ASN A 197 -6.26 21.26 -24.17
N LEU A 198 -6.66 20.46 -23.17
CA LEU A 198 -7.73 20.78 -22.21
C LEU A 198 -7.61 19.91 -20.95
N ASP A 199 -8.48 20.13 -19.96
CA ASP A 199 -8.57 19.29 -18.75
C ASP A 199 -9.38 18.00 -19.00
N PHE A 200 -8.74 16.84 -18.89
CA PHE A 200 -9.40 15.54 -19.08
C PHE A 200 -10.55 15.27 -18.09
N LEU A 201 -10.40 15.67 -16.83
CA LEU A 201 -11.34 15.33 -15.77
C LEU A 201 -12.62 16.15 -15.83
N LEU A 202 -12.53 17.43 -16.23
CA LEU A 202 -13.67 18.36 -16.18
C LEU A 202 -14.17 18.84 -17.55
N GLU A 203 -13.36 18.79 -18.60
CA GLU A 203 -13.68 19.40 -19.89
C GLU A 203 -13.82 18.40 -21.04
N TYR A 204 -13.25 17.20 -20.92
CA TYR A 204 -13.34 16.19 -21.99
C TYR A 204 -14.61 15.35 -21.88
N GLU A 205 -15.46 15.47 -22.90
CA GLU A 205 -16.57 14.56 -23.17
C GLU A 205 -16.46 14.11 -24.63
N SER A 206 -16.53 12.80 -24.87
CA SER A 206 -16.31 12.21 -26.19
C SER A 206 -16.98 10.84 -26.29
N GLU A 207 -16.76 10.17 -27.43
CA GLU A 207 -17.17 8.80 -27.67
C GLU A 207 -16.42 7.77 -26.81
N LYS A 208 -16.87 6.52 -26.87
CA LYS A 208 -16.28 5.40 -26.13
C LYS A 208 -15.03 4.85 -26.83
N PHE A 209 -14.06 4.41 -26.04
CA PHE A 209 -12.77 3.87 -26.48
C PHE A 209 -12.65 2.37 -26.28
N ASP A 210 -11.95 1.70 -27.20
CA ASP A 210 -11.59 0.29 -27.09
C ASP A 210 -10.48 0.07 -26.06
N VAL A 211 -9.50 0.97 -26.03
CA VAL A 211 -8.38 0.90 -25.09
C VAL A 211 -8.09 2.30 -24.53
N ILE A 212 -7.94 2.41 -23.21
CA ILE A 212 -7.43 3.63 -22.56
C ILE A 212 -6.16 3.27 -21.78
N ILE A 213 -5.09 3.99 -22.05
CA ILE A 213 -3.76 3.68 -21.52
C ILE A 213 -2.98 4.95 -21.22
N GLY A 214 -2.23 4.99 -20.13
CA GLY A 214 -1.37 6.15 -19.86
C GLY A 214 -0.78 6.21 -18.46
N ASN A 215 -0.18 7.36 -18.18
CA ASN A 215 0.43 7.72 -16.88
C ASN A 215 -0.23 9.00 -16.35
N PRO A 216 -1.33 8.91 -15.59
CA PRO A 216 -1.98 10.08 -15.02
C PRO A 216 -1.10 10.80 -13.98
N PRO A 217 -1.35 12.09 -13.69
CA PRO A 217 -0.56 12.86 -12.74
C PRO A 217 -0.74 12.39 -11.27
N TYR A 218 0.36 12.32 -10.52
CA TYR A 218 0.36 11.90 -9.10
C TYR A 218 0.35 13.12 -8.17
N VAL A 219 -0.85 13.63 -7.89
CA VAL A 219 -1.05 14.84 -7.08
C VAL A 219 -2.04 14.58 -5.96
N GLU A 220 -1.55 14.54 -4.72
CA GLU A 220 -2.41 14.52 -3.54
C GLU A 220 -3.24 15.80 -3.45
N ASN A 221 -4.53 15.68 -3.14
CA ASN A 221 -5.47 16.81 -3.14
C ASN A 221 -5.05 18.00 -2.25
N LYS A 222 -4.27 17.77 -1.20
CA LYS A 222 -3.74 18.83 -0.31
C LYS A 222 -2.73 19.76 -1.00
N ARG A 223 -2.12 19.31 -2.12
CA ARG A 223 -1.17 20.08 -2.94
C ARG A 223 -1.87 20.92 -4.01
N ILE A 224 -3.13 20.62 -4.31
CA ILE A 224 -3.93 21.42 -5.23
C ILE A 224 -4.28 22.72 -4.51
N GLU A 225 -3.88 23.88 -5.03
CA GLU A 225 -4.16 25.18 -4.40
C GLU A 225 -5.58 25.66 -4.71
N ASN A 226 -6.00 25.54 -5.98
CA ASN A 226 -7.29 25.99 -6.46
C ASN A 226 -8.47 25.30 -5.72
N SER A 227 -9.17 26.06 -4.89
CA SER A 227 -10.25 25.56 -4.05
C SER A 227 -11.54 25.26 -4.83
N GLU A 228 -11.83 26.02 -5.88
CA GLU A 228 -13.00 25.81 -6.73
C GLU A 228 -12.84 24.55 -7.56
N PHE A 229 -11.65 24.33 -8.14
CA PHE A 229 -11.31 23.10 -8.86
C PHE A 229 -11.48 21.88 -7.95
N LYS A 230 -10.96 21.92 -6.72
CA LYS A 230 -11.18 20.86 -5.71
C LYS A 230 -12.65 20.61 -5.43
N LYS A 231 -13.49 21.65 -5.35
CA LYS A 231 -14.94 21.51 -5.15
C LYS A 231 -15.60 20.84 -6.35
N LYS A 232 -15.25 21.24 -7.58
CA LYS A 232 -15.75 20.62 -8.82
C LYS A 232 -15.40 19.12 -8.88
N LEU A 233 -14.15 18.76 -8.61
CA LEU A 233 -13.72 17.36 -8.56
C LEU A 233 -14.51 16.53 -7.53
N LYS A 234 -14.65 17.04 -6.30
CA LYS A 234 -15.43 16.37 -5.24
C LYS A 234 -16.90 16.20 -5.57
N LYS A 235 -17.47 17.13 -6.34
CA LYS A 235 -18.87 17.05 -6.80
C LYS A 235 -19.02 16.04 -7.94
N ARG A 236 -18.02 15.94 -8.84
CA ARG A 236 -18.07 15.12 -10.05
C ARG A 236 -17.76 13.64 -9.81
N PHE A 237 -16.80 13.34 -8.94
CA PHE A 237 -16.24 12.00 -8.82
C PHE A 237 -16.53 11.36 -7.46
N LYS A 238 -17.00 10.12 -7.49
CA LYS A 238 -17.21 9.33 -6.26
C LYS A 238 -15.87 9.09 -5.58
N SER A 239 -14.80 8.82 -6.32
CA SER A 239 -13.47 8.50 -5.80
C SER A 239 -12.72 9.70 -5.21
N ALA A 240 -13.25 10.92 -5.33
CA ALA A 240 -12.72 12.12 -4.67
C ALA A 240 -13.02 12.13 -3.16
N PHE A 241 -12.52 11.11 -2.45
CA PHE A 241 -12.80 10.81 -1.05
C PHE A 241 -11.56 11.02 -0.16
N ARG A 242 -11.75 11.68 1.00
CA ARG A 242 -10.68 12.02 1.95
C ARG A 242 -9.48 12.72 1.27
N LEU A 243 -8.26 12.24 1.51
CA LEU A 243 -7.01 12.75 0.93
C LEU A 243 -6.69 12.00 -0.37
N TYR A 244 -7.58 12.11 -1.35
CA TYR A 244 -7.45 11.46 -2.66
C TYR A 244 -6.24 11.97 -3.45
N ASP A 245 -5.78 11.14 -4.37
CA ASP A 245 -4.79 11.48 -5.40
C ASP A 245 -5.51 11.70 -6.74
N LEU A 246 -5.02 12.60 -7.61
CA LEU A 246 -5.66 12.84 -8.91
C LEU A 246 -5.69 11.59 -9.80
N SER A 247 -4.68 10.72 -9.72
CA SER A 247 -4.57 9.53 -10.57
C SER A 247 -5.79 8.60 -10.49
N ILE A 248 -6.41 8.47 -9.30
CA ILE A 248 -7.61 7.62 -9.16
C ILE A 248 -8.86 8.24 -9.79
N LEU A 249 -8.90 9.56 -9.97
CA LEU A 249 -9.99 10.24 -10.70
C LEU A 249 -9.84 10.05 -12.21
N PHE A 250 -8.59 9.98 -12.69
CA PHE A 250 -8.31 9.61 -14.08
C PHE A 250 -8.79 8.19 -14.39
N ILE A 251 -8.59 7.25 -13.46
CA ILE A 251 -9.12 5.88 -13.60
C ILE A 251 -10.65 5.92 -13.64
N GLU A 252 -11.32 6.61 -12.71
CA GLU A 252 -12.80 6.71 -12.71
C GLU A 252 -13.34 7.30 -14.02
N LYS A 253 -12.78 8.44 -14.49
CA LYS A 253 -13.19 9.06 -15.76
C LYS A 253 -12.88 8.18 -16.98
N ALA A 254 -11.75 7.47 -16.98
CA ALA A 254 -11.41 6.55 -18.05
C ALA A 254 -12.40 5.37 -18.11
N LEU A 255 -12.82 4.81 -16.97
CA LEU A 255 -13.85 3.76 -16.94
C LEU A 255 -15.18 4.23 -17.55
N GLU A 256 -15.56 5.50 -17.35
CA GLU A 256 -16.75 6.08 -17.97
C GLU A 256 -16.63 6.20 -19.50
N LEU A 257 -15.42 6.31 -20.03
CA LEU A 257 -15.15 6.48 -21.46
C LEU A 257 -14.80 5.16 -22.17
N LEU A 258 -14.69 4.04 -21.46
CA LEU A 258 -14.49 2.72 -22.09
C LEU A 258 -15.78 2.17 -22.68
N LYS A 259 -15.63 1.39 -23.76
CA LYS A 259 -16.71 0.54 -24.27
C LYS A 259 -17.06 -0.53 -23.23
N GLU A 260 -18.35 -0.72 -22.98
CA GLU A 260 -18.83 -1.78 -22.10
C GLU A 260 -18.55 -3.14 -22.75
N GLU A 261 -18.23 -4.15 -21.93
CA GLU A 261 -17.93 -5.54 -22.28
C GLU A 261 -16.71 -5.79 -23.20
N GLU A 262 -16.14 -4.75 -23.83
CA GLU A 262 -15.02 -4.87 -24.77
C GLU A 262 -13.83 -3.98 -24.41
N GLY A 263 -14.04 -2.91 -23.63
CA GLY A 263 -13.03 -1.90 -23.36
C GLY A 263 -11.94 -2.37 -22.40
N TYR A 264 -10.68 -2.02 -22.68
CA TYR A 264 -9.54 -2.31 -21.82
C TYR A 264 -8.88 -1.05 -21.28
N LEU A 265 -8.50 -1.09 -20.01
CA LEU A 265 -7.69 -0.04 -19.37
C LEU A 265 -6.33 -0.60 -18.98
N SER A 266 -5.26 0.16 -19.21
CA SER A 266 -3.97 -0.11 -18.56
C SER A 266 -3.26 1.17 -18.17
N MET A 267 -3.12 1.43 -16.86
CA MET A 267 -2.50 2.65 -16.37
C MET A 267 -1.38 2.36 -15.39
N ILE A 268 -0.30 3.12 -15.51
CA ILE A 268 0.73 3.19 -14.46
C ILE A 268 0.30 4.23 -13.41
N THR A 269 0.33 3.85 -12.15
CA THR A 269 -0.06 4.69 -11.01
C THR A 269 0.75 4.31 -9.76
N ILE A 270 0.45 4.88 -8.59
CA ILE A 270 1.09 4.57 -7.32
C ILE A 270 0.32 3.51 -6.51
N ASN A 271 1.04 2.60 -5.85
CA ASN A 271 0.45 1.49 -5.08
C ASN A 271 -0.42 1.92 -3.88
N LYS A 272 -0.35 3.18 -3.45
CA LYS A 272 -0.95 3.64 -2.19
C LYS A 272 -2.47 3.47 -2.15
N PHE A 273 -3.15 3.61 -3.29
CA PHE A 273 -4.61 3.44 -3.34
C PHE A 273 -5.03 1.98 -3.16
N LEU A 274 -4.12 1.00 -3.21
CA LEU A 274 -4.43 -0.42 -3.00
C LEU A 274 -4.88 -0.73 -1.56
N SER A 275 -4.41 0.07 -0.58
CA SER A 275 -4.74 -0.15 0.84
C SER A 275 -5.13 1.12 1.60
N ALA A 276 -4.79 2.31 1.13
CA ALA A 276 -5.08 3.56 1.85
C ALA A 276 -6.58 3.88 1.90
N ASP A 277 -6.98 4.64 2.93
CA ASP A 277 -8.38 5.03 3.16
C ASP A 277 -8.99 5.92 2.08
N TYR A 278 -8.18 6.68 1.33
CA TYR A 278 -8.73 7.47 0.22
C TYR A 278 -9.14 6.59 -0.96
N GLY A 279 -8.56 5.40 -1.09
CA GLY A 279 -8.77 4.49 -2.22
C GLY A 279 -10.01 3.61 -2.10
N VAL A 280 -10.75 3.66 -0.98
CA VAL A 280 -11.88 2.72 -0.72
C VAL A 280 -12.89 2.73 -1.86
N ARG A 281 -13.31 3.91 -2.32
CA ARG A 281 -14.35 4.05 -3.35
C ARG A 281 -13.89 3.65 -4.75
N ILE A 282 -12.63 3.94 -5.10
CA ILE A 282 -12.09 3.48 -6.39
C ILE A 282 -11.87 1.97 -6.38
N ARG A 283 -11.42 1.37 -5.26
CA ARG A 283 -11.27 -0.08 -5.15
C ARG A 283 -12.61 -0.80 -5.22
N GLU A 284 -13.64 -0.25 -4.58
CA GLU A 284 -15.02 -0.73 -4.71
C GLU A 284 -15.44 -0.74 -6.18
N LEU A 285 -15.34 0.40 -6.87
CA LEU A 285 -15.65 0.54 -8.30
C LEU A 285 -14.92 -0.50 -9.16
N LEU A 286 -13.60 -0.65 -8.95
CA LEU A 286 -12.77 -1.59 -9.69
C LEU A 286 -13.18 -3.05 -9.43
N VAL A 287 -13.51 -3.40 -8.19
CA VAL A 287 -13.84 -4.78 -7.82
C VAL A 287 -15.26 -5.17 -8.26
N THR A 288 -16.20 -4.23 -8.38
CA THR A 288 -17.59 -4.52 -8.73
C THR A 288 -17.90 -4.35 -10.21
N ASP A 289 -17.27 -3.36 -10.87
CA ASP A 289 -17.68 -2.89 -12.19
C ASP A 289 -16.61 -3.11 -13.27
N THR A 290 -15.57 -3.89 -12.94
CA THR A 290 -14.49 -4.27 -13.85
C THR A 290 -14.00 -5.70 -13.63
N GLU A 291 -13.53 -6.35 -14.68
CA GLU A 291 -12.71 -7.55 -14.59
C GLU A 291 -11.23 -7.15 -14.47
N LEU A 292 -10.69 -7.21 -13.26
CA LEU A 292 -9.26 -6.97 -13.04
C LEU A 292 -8.46 -8.13 -13.65
N LYS A 293 -7.54 -7.82 -14.55
CA LYS A 293 -6.73 -8.83 -15.27
C LYS A 293 -5.36 -8.98 -14.64
N GLU A 294 -4.68 -7.86 -14.41
CA GLU A 294 -3.32 -7.87 -13.90
C GLU A 294 -3.00 -6.64 -13.04
N ILE A 295 -2.23 -6.85 -11.96
CA ILE A 295 -1.54 -5.79 -11.23
C ILE A 295 -0.04 -6.12 -11.24
N SER A 296 0.73 -5.30 -11.94
CA SER A 296 2.18 -5.44 -12.08
C SER A 296 2.88 -4.45 -11.16
N ASN A 297 3.52 -4.99 -10.12
CA ASN A 297 4.25 -4.22 -9.13
C ASN A 297 5.71 -3.99 -9.58
N ILE A 298 6.00 -2.76 -9.95
CA ILE A 298 7.32 -2.30 -10.40
C ILE A 298 7.95 -1.34 -9.37
N SER A 299 7.46 -1.34 -8.13
CA SER A 299 7.86 -0.39 -7.09
C SER A 299 9.31 -0.55 -6.62
N SER A 300 9.92 -1.71 -6.86
CA SER A 300 11.31 -2.00 -6.51
C SER A 300 12.30 -1.51 -7.56
N LEU A 301 11.82 -1.18 -8.77
CA LEU A 301 12.65 -0.77 -9.88
C LEU A 301 12.95 0.73 -9.81
N PRO A 302 14.16 1.18 -10.20
CA PRO A 302 14.51 2.59 -10.26
C PRO A 302 13.92 3.26 -11.51
N VAL A 303 12.61 3.09 -11.75
CA VAL A 303 11.91 3.60 -12.95
C VAL A 303 11.98 5.12 -13.04
N PHE A 304 11.87 5.79 -11.89
CA PHE A 304 11.89 7.25 -11.79
C PHE A 304 13.08 7.68 -10.94
N SER A 305 14.21 7.91 -11.60
CA SER A 305 15.55 8.10 -11.04
C SER A 305 15.72 9.19 -9.96
N LYS A 306 14.69 10.02 -9.69
CA LYS A 306 14.75 11.16 -8.75
C LYS A 306 13.54 11.31 -7.81
N THR A 307 12.59 10.36 -7.79
CA THR A 307 11.40 10.43 -6.93
C THR A 307 11.11 9.09 -6.27
N ALA A 308 11.06 9.07 -4.94
CA ALA A 308 10.63 7.91 -4.15
C ALA A 308 9.11 7.70 -4.32
N VAL A 309 8.73 7.12 -5.46
CA VAL A 309 7.36 6.67 -5.76
C VAL A 309 7.36 5.15 -5.86
N TYR A 310 6.20 4.55 -5.60
CA TYR A 310 6.01 3.10 -5.63
C TYR A 310 5.05 2.73 -6.76
N PRO A 311 5.53 2.72 -8.02
CA PRO A 311 4.67 2.52 -9.16
C PRO A 311 4.12 1.09 -9.27
N ILE A 312 2.90 1.01 -9.78
CA ILE A 312 2.24 -0.22 -10.21
C ILE A 312 1.58 0.04 -11.56
N ILE A 313 1.35 -1.03 -12.31
CA ILE A 313 0.54 -1.01 -13.52
C ILE A 313 -0.72 -1.81 -13.22
N ILE A 314 -1.90 -1.21 -13.43
CA ILE A 314 -3.19 -1.88 -13.31
C ILE A 314 -3.78 -2.08 -14.71
N THR A 315 -4.11 -3.32 -15.04
CA THR A 315 -4.76 -3.68 -16.30
C THR A 315 -6.09 -4.37 -16.02
N LEU A 316 -7.15 -3.91 -16.67
CA LEU A 316 -8.52 -4.40 -16.48
C LEU A 316 -9.33 -4.35 -17.77
N LYS A 317 -10.45 -5.06 -17.75
CA LYS A 317 -11.51 -5.00 -18.78
C LYS A 317 -12.76 -4.38 -18.17
N LYS A 318 -13.44 -3.52 -18.94
CA LYS A 318 -14.70 -2.86 -18.56
C LYS A 318 -15.85 -3.84 -18.76
N SER A 319 -16.00 -4.77 -17.83
CA SER A 319 -17.07 -5.75 -17.75
C SER A 319 -17.30 -6.12 -16.30
N HIS A 320 -18.48 -6.63 -15.96
CA HIS A 320 -18.69 -7.16 -14.61
C HIS A 320 -17.87 -8.43 -14.39
N PRO A 321 -17.22 -8.61 -13.21
CA PRO A 321 -16.38 -9.76 -12.97
C PRO A 321 -17.19 -11.04 -12.82
N GLU A 322 -16.78 -12.07 -13.56
CA GLU A 322 -17.22 -13.45 -13.31
C GLU A 322 -16.77 -13.93 -11.92
N ALA A 323 -17.54 -14.83 -11.30
CA ALA A 323 -17.27 -15.33 -9.95
C ALA A 323 -15.91 -16.03 -9.79
N ASN A 324 -15.38 -16.59 -10.88
CA ASN A 324 -14.07 -17.25 -10.93
C ASN A 324 -12.96 -16.33 -11.47
N ASN A 325 -13.20 -15.03 -11.66
CA ASN A 325 -12.17 -14.13 -12.17
C ASN A 325 -10.97 -14.07 -11.20
N THR A 326 -9.77 -14.28 -11.75
CA THR A 326 -8.52 -14.21 -11.02
C THR A 326 -7.64 -13.10 -11.56
N VAL A 327 -7.12 -12.28 -10.67
CA VAL A 327 -6.17 -11.22 -10.97
C VAL A 327 -4.76 -11.77 -10.91
N ARG A 328 -3.98 -11.56 -11.97
CA ARG A 328 -2.55 -11.89 -11.98
C ARG A 328 -1.77 -10.80 -11.26
N ILE A 329 -1.02 -11.15 -10.23
CA ILE A 329 -0.12 -10.23 -9.54
C ILE A 329 1.31 -10.57 -9.94
N LYS A 330 2.00 -9.64 -10.60
CA LYS A 330 3.42 -9.79 -10.97
C LYS A 330 4.27 -8.84 -10.14
N THR A 331 5.43 -9.30 -9.67
CA THR A 331 6.39 -8.44 -8.96
C THR A 331 7.71 -8.45 -9.69
N TYR A 332 8.19 -7.25 -10.02
CA TYR A 332 9.45 -7.04 -10.71
C TYR A 332 10.51 -6.50 -9.76
N THR A 333 11.65 -7.16 -9.73
CA THR A 333 12.82 -6.80 -8.91
C THR A 333 14.02 -6.35 -9.73
N ASP A 334 14.08 -6.75 -11.00
CA ASP A 334 15.09 -6.32 -11.97
C ASP A 334 14.42 -5.77 -13.24
N LEU A 335 15.02 -4.75 -13.87
CA LEU A 335 14.58 -4.24 -15.17
C LEU A 335 14.70 -5.28 -16.28
N ASN A 336 15.64 -6.23 -16.17
CA ASN A 336 15.80 -7.32 -17.15
C ASN A 336 14.57 -8.25 -17.20
N GLU A 337 13.88 -8.42 -16.07
CA GLU A 337 12.64 -9.22 -15.99
C GLU A 337 11.51 -8.64 -16.86
N ILE A 338 11.53 -7.31 -17.10
CA ILE A 338 10.58 -6.65 -18.02
C ILE A 338 10.93 -6.93 -19.49
N ASN A 339 12.22 -7.09 -19.80
CA ASN A 339 12.71 -7.36 -21.17
C ASN A 339 12.48 -8.83 -21.58
N GLU A 340 12.83 -9.76 -20.70
CA GLU A 340 12.92 -11.18 -21.06
C GLU A 340 11.60 -11.94 -20.89
N ASN A 341 10.61 -11.35 -20.21
CA ASN A 341 9.33 -12.00 -19.85
C ASN A 341 9.51 -13.40 -19.22
N SER A 342 10.68 -13.67 -18.64
CA SER A 342 11.08 -14.92 -18.01
C SER A 342 11.34 -14.66 -16.53
N ASN A 343 11.04 -15.64 -15.66
CA ASN A 343 11.34 -15.62 -14.22
C ASN A 343 10.68 -14.54 -13.33
N VAL A 344 9.61 -13.88 -13.80
CA VAL A 344 8.85 -12.93 -12.97
C VAL A 344 8.07 -13.65 -11.87
N LYS A 345 8.25 -13.23 -10.62
CA LYS A 345 7.44 -13.73 -9.50
C LYS A 345 5.98 -13.37 -9.74
N SER A 346 5.12 -14.39 -9.84
CA SER A 346 3.68 -14.20 -10.04
C SER A 346 2.83 -15.01 -9.08
N GLN A 347 1.65 -14.49 -8.76
CA GLN A 347 0.62 -15.16 -7.99
C GLN A 347 -0.77 -14.82 -8.54
N LEU A 348 -1.75 -15.68 -8.26
CA LEU A 348 -3.15 -15.46 -8.62
C LEU A 348 -3.94 -15.03 -7.39
N LEU A 349 -4.69 -13.95 -7.54
CA LEU A 349 -5.59 -13.41 -6.51
C LEU A 349 -7.03 -13.53 -7.00
N PRO A 350 -7.89 -14.36 -6.38
CA PRO A 350 -9.30 -14.38 -6.70
C PRO A 350 -9.92 -12.99 -6.48
N GLN A 351 -10.61 -12.45 -7.48
CA GLN A 351 -11.20 -11.11 -7.37
C GLN A 351 -12.31 -11.07 -6.31
N GLU A 352 -13.08 -12.16 -6.16
CA GLU A 352 -14.11 -12.29 -5.12
C GLU A 352 -13.55 -12.17 -3.69
N LEU A 353 -12.30 -12.57 -3.45
CA LEU A 353 -11.67 -12.36 -2.15
C LEU A 353 -11.60 -10.87 -1.80
N MET A 354 -11.29 -9.99 -2.76
CA MET A 354 -11.22 -8.55 -2.50
C MET A 354 -12.58 -7.96 -2.10
N LYS A 355 -13.71 -8.59 -2.45
CA LYS A 355 -15.04 -8.20 -1.95
C LYS A 355 -15.25 -8.53 -0.47
N LYS A 356 -14.64 -9.63 0.01
CA LYS A 356 -14.71 -10.05 1.41
C LYS A 356 -13.78 -9.25 2.31
N ILE A 357 -12.65 -8.80 1.78
CA ILE A 357 -11.66 -8.04 2.55
C ILE A 357 -12.24 -6.65 2.89
N PRO A 358 -12.17 -6.21 4.16
CA PRO A 358 -12.71 -4.92 4.58
C PRO A 358 -12.16 -3.77 3.76
N THR A 359 -13.06 -2.90 3.27
CA THR A 359 -12.73 -1.75 2.43
C THR A 359 -12.04 -2.09 1.11
N PHE A 360 -12.25 -3.30 0.59
CA PHE A 360 -11.79 -3.75 -0.71
C PHE A 360 -10.26 -3.64 -0.89
N VAL A 361 -9.48 -3.95 0.14
CA VAL A 361 -8.01 -3.87 0.04
C VAL A 361 -7.49 -4.89 -0.98
N PHE A 362 -6.47 -4.51 -1.76
CA PHE A 362 -5.84 -5.40 -2.74
C PHE A 362 -4.54 -5.95 -2.14
N PRO A 363 -4.54 -7.15 -1.53
CA PRO A 363 -3.35 -7.76 -0.96
C PRO A 363 -2.44 -8.26 -2.08
N ILE A 364 -1.55 -7.40 -2.58
CA ILE A 364 -0.62 -7.77 -3.67
C ILE A 364 0.69 -8.41 -3.15
N PHE A 365 0.86 -8.48 -1.83
CA PHE A 365 2.01 -9.07 -1.15
C PHE A 365 1.54 -10.15 -0.17
N GLY A 366 2.44 -11.02 0.26
CA GLY A 366 2.16 -12.02 1.30
C GLY A 366 1.36 -13.23 0.80
N GLN A 367 0.74 -13.97 1.72
CA GLN A 367 0.06 -15.22 1.40
C GLN A 367 -1.45 -15.01 1.33
N ILE A 368 -1.96 -15.08 0.11
CA ILE A 368 -3.36 -14.77 -0.19
C ILE A 368 -4.32 -15.82 0.39
N LYS A 369 -3.92 -17.10 0.39
CA LYS A 369 -4.72 -18.20 0.97
C LYS A 369 -5.02 -17.99 2.45
N LEU A 370 -4.01 -17.52 3.21
CA LEU A 370 -4.19 -17.17 4.62
C LEU A 370 -5.25 -16.08 4.79
N ILE A 371 -5.22 -15.04 3.95
CA ILE A 371 -6.19 -13.94 4.04
C ILE A 371 -7.61 -14.40 3.68
N ASP A 372 -7.76 -15.23 2.65
CA ASP A 372 -9.07 -15.81 2.28
C ASP A 372 -9.65 -16.64 3.42
N TYR A 373 -8.84 -17.56 3.96
CA TYR A 373 -9.23 -18.36 5.12
C TYR A 373 -9.66 -17.47 6.29
N LEU A 374 -8.84 -16.50 6.68
CA LEU A 374 -9.11 -15.65 7.83
C LEU A 374 -10.39 -14.82 7.68
N PHE A 375 -10.61 -14.16 6.53
CA PHE A 375 -11.82 -13.36 6.33
C PHE A 375 -13.06 -14.19 5.98
N SER A 376 -12.91 -15.49 5.73
CA SER A 376 -14.04 -16.43 5.66
C SER A 376 -14.52 -16.90 7.04
N LYS A 377 -13.65 -16.86 8.06
CA LYS A 377 -13.91 -17.42 9.40
C LYS A 377 -14.09 -16.36 10.48
N TYR A 378 -13.38 -15.24 10.39
CA TYR A 378 -13.29 -14.25 11.44
C TYR A 378 -13.90 -12.92 11.02
N GLN A 379 -14.62 -12.30 11.96
CA GLN A 379 -15.07 -10.92 11.83
C GLN A 379 -13.91 -9.94 12.06
N THR A 380 -14.04 -8.73 11.52
CA THR A 380 -13.09 -7.67 11.83
C THR A 380 -13.17 -7.24 13.27
N PHE A 381 -12.09 -6.62 13.78
CA PHE A 381 -12.06 -6.03 15.11
C PHE A 381 -13.27 -5.11 15.35
N ALA A 382 -13.54 -4.18 14.44
CA ALA A 382 -14.67 -3.25 14.58
C ALA A 382 -16.06 -3.91 14.49
N GLU A 383 -16.16 -5.07 13.84
CA GLU A 383 -17.40 -5.85 13.82
C GLU A 383 -17.59 -6.61 15.13
N ARG A 384 -16.52 -7.23 15.64
CA ARG A 384 -16.54 -8.11 16.81
C ARG A 384 -16.68 -7.37 18.14
N ILE A 385 -16.07 -6.19 18.27
CA ILE A 385 -16.04 -5.40 19.51
C ILE A 385 -16.64 -4.02 19.25
N LYS A 386 -17.94 -3.86 19.52
CA LYS A 386 -18.70 -2.64 19.17
C LYS A 386 -18.40 -1.45 20.07
N ASP A 387 -18.02 -1.68 21.31
CA ASP A 387 -17.74 -0.64 22.31
C ASP A 387 -16.26 -0.20 22.32
N PHE A 388 -15.42 -0.77 21.45
CA PHE A 388 -14.01 -0.39 21.28
C PHE A 388 -13.85 1.06 20.84
N LYS A 389 -13.00 1.79 21.56
CA LYS A 389 -12.67 3.20 21.32
C LYS A 389 -11.19 3.36 21.07
N ILE A 390 -10.86 4.09 20.00
CA ILE A 390 -9.50 4.54 19.72
C ILE A 390 -9.39 6.01 20.08
N ILE A 391 -8.46 6.33 20.98
CA ILE A 391 -8.05 7.70 21.30
C ILE A 391 -6.76 7.96 20.54
N TYR A 392 -6.77 8.97 19.67
CA TYR A 392 -5.61 9.41 18.91
C TYR A 392 -5.51 10.91 18.99
N ARG A 393 -4.35 11.43 19.39
CA ARG A 393 -4.12 12.87 19.64
C ARG A 393 -5.24 13.46 20.52
N PRO A 394 -5.27 13.11 21.81
CA PRO A 394 -6.34 13.52 22.73
C PRO A 394 -6.53 15.04 22.83
N TYR A 395 -5.53 15.83 22.40
CA TYR A 395 -5.52 17.30 22.42
C TYR A 395 -5.78 17.93 21.04
N GLY A 396 -6.34 17.15 20.10
CA GLY A 396 -6.70 17.62 18.77
C GLY A 396 -5.55 17.60 17.74
N PHE A 397 -5.92 17.83 16.49
CA PHE A 397 -4.99 17.83 15.35
C PHE A 397 -4.40 19.20 15.04
N ILE A 398 -5.15 20.26 15.36
CA ILE A 398 -4.85 21.66 15.06
C ILE A 398 -4.67 22.35 16.41
N ASN A 399 -3.70 23.27 16.51
CA ASN A 399 -3.42 24.06 17.71
C ASN A 399 -3.00 23.27 18.97
N TRP A 400 -2.76 21.95 18.88
CA TRP A 400 -2.26 21.14 20.00
C TRP A 400 -0.99 21.74 20.63
N SER A 401 -0.19 22.45 19.83
CA SER A 401 1.04 23.11 20.27
C SER A 401 0.81 24.24 21.28
N ARG A 402 -0.40 24.80 21.36
CA ARG A 402 -0.78 25.81 22.37
C ARG A 402 -0.84 25.22 23.78
N HIS A 403 -1.03 23.91 23.90
CA HIS A 403 -1.06 23.23 25.18
C HIS A 403 0.33 22.72 25.62
N LEU A 404 1.41 23.08 24.91
CA LEU A 404 2.77 22.70 25.32
C LEU A 404 3.18 23.34 26.65
N ASP A 405 2.59 24.49 27.00
CA ASP A 405 2.84 25.16 28.30
C ASP A 405 2.16 24.44 29.47
N GLN A 406 1.32 23.44 29.18
CA GLN A 406 0.70 22.56 30.18
C GLN A 406 1.58 21.34 30.50
N ILE A 407 2.75 21.23 29.87
CA ILE A 407 3.73 20.19 30.15
C ILE A 407 4.63 20.67 31.28
N ASP A 408 4.74 19.86 32.33
CA ASP A 408 5.54 20.16 33.51
C ASP A 408 6.50 19.01 33.79
N THR A 409 7.64 19.30 34.42
CA THR A 409 8.57 18.28 34.88
C THR A 409 8.06 17.53 36.11
N ASN A 410 7.12 18.12 36.85
CA ASN A 410 6.53 17.52 38.05
C ASN A 410 5.01 17.30 37.90
N ALA A 411 4.49 16.26 38.54
CA ALA A 411 3.05 16.09 38.71
C ALA A 411 2.55 17.10 39.74
N ASN A 412 1.50 17.85 39.40
CA ASN A 412 0.89 18.85 40.28
C ASN A 412 -0.46 18.37 40.85
N SER A 413 -1.03 17.31 40.26
CA SER A 413 -2.29 16.71 40.66
C SER A 413 -2.28 15.21 40.40
N GLU A 414 -3.02 14.44 41.20
CA GLU A 414 -3.35 13.02 40.88
C GLU A 414 -4.12 12.87 39.57
N ARG A 415 -4.65 13.97 39.02
CA ARG A 415 -5.26 13.98 37.70
C ARG A 415 -4.23 13.97 36.59
N ASP A 416 -3.01 14.42 36.80
CA ASP A 416 -2.00 14.55 35.76
C ASP A 416 -1.58 13.18 35.20
N LEU A 417 -1.23 13.16 33.92
CA LEU A 417 -0.82 11.94 33.21
C LEU A 417 0.61 12.09 32.70
N LEU A 418 1.37 11.00 32.70
CA LEU A 418 2.71 10.94 32.13
C LEU A 418 2.65 11.13 30.63
N LEU A 419 3.43 12.10 30.14
CA LEU A 419 3.56 12.33 28.72
C LEU A 419 4.51 11.30 28.11
N ILE A 420 4.02 10.57 27.11
CA ILE A 420 4.83 9.63 26.32
C ILE A 420 4.70 9.91 24.82
N GLY A 421 5.75 9.58 24.08
CA GLY A 421 5.78 9.68 22.63
C GLY A 421 5.73 8.32 21.93
N THR A 422 5.48 8.31 20.62
CA THR A 422 5.58 7.10 19.77
C THR A 422 6.89 6.35 20.00
N GLY A 423 7.99 7.07 20.18
CA GLY A 423 9.31 6.51 20.38
C GLY A 423 9.49 5.77 21.71
N ASN A 424 8.69 6.08 22.73
CA ASN A 424 8.75 5.50 24.06
C ASN A 424 8.11 4.12 24.12
N ILE A 425 7.13 3.83 23.28
CA ILE A 425 6.49 2.51 23.31
C ILE A 425 7.40 1.48 22.66
N GLY A 426 7.60 0.36 23.35
CA GLY A 426 8.22 -0.86 22.86
C GLY A 426 7.21 -2.01 22.81
N LYS A 427 7.65 -3.18 22.38
CA LYS A 427 6.80 -4.38 22.40
C LYS A 427 6.73 -4.84 23.85
N TYR A 428 5.54 -4.80 24.45
CA TYR A 428 5.29 -5.14 25.86
C TYR A 428 6.02 -4.28 26.91
N HIS A 429 6.54 -3.09 26.57
CA HIS A 429 7.25 -2.24 27.55
C HIS A 429 7.23 -0.76 27.17
N VAL A 430 7.50 0.11 28.15
CA VAL A 430 7.63 1.55 27.99
C VAL A 430 9.07 1.97 28.26
N LYS A 431 9.63 2.75 27.33
CA LYS A 431 11.00 3.29 27.36
C LYS A 431 11.02 4.67 28.01
N PHE A 432 11.08 4.69 29.34
CA PHE A 432 11.02 5.91 30.15
C PHE A 432 12.22 6.85 29.96
N ASP A 433 13.42 6.31 29.67
CA ASP A 433 14.64 7.12 29.50
C ASP A 433 14.70 7.88 28.16
N LYS A 434 13.81 7.54 27.22
CA LYS A 434 13.85 8.08 25.88
C LYS A 434 13.18 9.45 25.85
N PRO A 435 13.92 10.54 25.58
CA PRO A 435 13.33 11.87 25.53
C PRO A 435 12.37 12.00 24.34
N ILE A 436 11.34 12.80 24.53
CA ILE A 436 10.33 13.08 23.51
C ILE A 436 10.74 14.35 22.76
N LYS A 437 10.69 14.31 21.43
CA LYS A 437 10.91 15.51 20.59
C LYS A 437 9.59 15.95 19.99
N ILE A 438 9.12 17.13 20.37
CA ILE A 438 7.82 17.69 19.96
C ILE A 438 8.02 19.16 19.62
N ALA A 439 7.56 19.59 18.44
CA ALA A 439 7.67 20.99 17.99
C ALA A 439 9.09 21.59 18.15
N LYS A 440 10.13 20.82 17.80
CA LYS A 440 11.57 21.17 17.98
C LYS A 440 12.04 21.31 19.44
N LYS A 441 11.15 21.20 20.43
CA LYS A 441 11.49 21.11 21.84
C LYS A 441 11.77 19.65 22.22
N LYS A 442 12.69 19.45 23.17
CA LYS A 442 13.03 18.14 23.74
C LYS A 442 12.51 18.11 25.17
N PHE A 443 11.61 17.18 25.44
CA PHE A 443 11.07 16.93 26.76
C PHE A 443 11.72 15.65 27.30
N GLY A 444 12.16 15.70 28.56
CA GLY A 444 12.51 14.50 29.30
C GLY A 444 11.24 13.77 29.75
N ILE A 445 11.33 13.12 30.89
CA ILE A 445 10.14 12.71 31.64
C ILE A 445 9.35 13.98 31.97
N SER A 446 8.06 13.98 31.65
CA SER A 446 7.18 15.13 31.90
C SER A 446 5.74 14.67 32.07
N TYR A 447 4.94 15.52 32.68
CA TYR A 447 3.53 15.32 32.95
C TYR A 447 2.72 16.32 32.13
N PHE A 448 1.54 15.91 31.70
CA PHE A 448 0.58 16.82 31.10
C PHE A 448 -0.49 17.15 32.15
N LYS A 449 -0.67 18.43 32.43
CA LYS A 449 -1.65 18.89 33.43
C LYS A 449 -3.06 18.62 32.97
N TYR A 450 -3.91 18.17 33.89
CA TYR A 450 -5.33 18.01 33.60
C TYR A 450 -5.97 19.35 33.23
N LEU A 451 -6.75 19.33 32.14
CA LEU A 451 -7.58 20.46 31.71
C LEU A 451 -9.03 20.00 31.52
N ASN A 452 -9.97 20.78 32.08
CA ASN A 452 -11.39 20.46 32.07
C ASN A 452 -11.96 20.29 30.63
N GLU A 453 -11.43 21.02 29.65
CA GLU A 453 -11.83 20.89 28.24
C GLU A 453 -11.57 19.50 27.65
N PHE A 454 -10.65 18.72 28.23
CA PHE A 454 -10.30 17.37 27.78
C PHE A 454 -10.90 16.26 28.64
N GLU A 455 -11.83 16.56 29.57
CA GLU A 455 -12.41 15.62 30.52
C GLU A 455 -12.86 14.29 29.89
N LYS A 456 -13.51 14.35 28.72
CA LYS A 456 -13.98 13.14 28.01
C LYS A 456 -12.84 12.20 27.63
N ASN A 457 -11.75 12.73 27.09
CA ASN A 457 -10.58 11.92 26.74
C ASN A 457 -9.85 11.47 28.01
N TRP A 458 -9.79 12.35 29.01
CA TRP A 458 -9.13 12.06 30.28
C TRP A 458 -9.75 10.88 31.03
N LYS A 459 -11.09 10.80 31.09
CA LYS A 459 -11.81 9.66 31.67
C LYS A 459 -11.43 8.33 31.00
N LEU A 460 -11.27 8.33 29.68
CA LEU A 460 -10.90 7.13 28.93
C LEU A 460 -9.42 6.78 29.12
N LEU A 461 -8.53 7.79 29.09
CA LEU A 461 -7.09 7.59 29.32
C LEU A 461 -6.77 7.09 30.72
N LYS A 462 -7.56 7.49 31.73
CA LYS A 462 -7.43 7.00 33.11
C LYS A 462 -7.91 5.56 33.32
N ASN A 463 -8.56 4.93 32.34
CA ASN A 463 -8.89 3.51 32.40
C ASN A 463 -7.69 2.64 32.00
N GLN A 464 -7.80 1.33 32.19
CA GLN A 464 -6.84 0.40 31.59
C GLN A 464 -6.98 0.46 30.07
N ASN A 465 -5.84 0.57 29.38
CA ASN A 465 -5.77 0.72 27.93
C ASN A 465 -4.69 -0.17 27.35
N LEU A 466 -4.80 -0.48 26.06
CA LEU A 466 -3.67 -0.91 25.26
C LEU A 466 -3.16 0.25 24.42
N ILE A 467 -1.85 0.36 24.26
CA ILE A 467 -1.20 1.42 23.51
C ILE A 467 -0.45 0.82 22.33
N PHE A 468 -0.60 1.40 21.14
CA PHE A 468 0.24 1.04 20.00
C PHE A 468 0.78 2.25 19.23
N ARG A 469 1.91 2.02 18.55
CA ARG A 469 2.64 3.04 17.79
C ARG A 469 2.05 3.22 16.40
N GLU A 470 1.91 4.47 15.96
CA GLU A 470 1.53 4.75 14.58
C GLU A 470 2.60 4.33 13.56
N ILE A 471 3.88 4.53 13.88
CA ILE A 471 5.01 4.22 12.99
C ILE A 471 5.96 3.25 13.69
N ALA A 472 6.11 2.07 13.10
CA ALA A 472 6.98 0.99 13.56
C ALA A 472 7.33 0.05 12.38
N LYS A 473 8.24 -0.90 12.60
CA LYS A 473 8.57 -1.96 11.62
C LYS A 473 7.66 -3.19 11.74
N GLU A 474 7.03 -3.33 12.89
CA GLU A 474 6.13 -4.42 13.26
C GLU A 474 5.09 -3.90 14.25
N LEU A 475 3.98 -4.63 14.42
CA LEU A 475 3.01 -4.34 15.46
C LEU A 475 3.71 -4.27 16.82
N THR A 476 3.52 -3.12 17.49
CA THR A 476 4.20 -2.80 18.75
C THR A 476 3.18 -2.28 19.73
N TRP A 477 2.70 -3.16 20.60
CA TRP A 477 1.66 -2.90 21.60
C TRP A 477 2.20 -3.04 23.02
N SER A 478 1.67 -2.26 23.96
CA SER A 478 1.97 -2.32 25.39
C SER A 478 0.71 -2.03 26.22
N TYR A 479 0.67 -2.54 27.44
CA TYR A 479 -0.38 -2.25 28.40
C TYR A 479 -0.16 -0.90 29.12
N ASP A 480 -1.26 -0.21 29.41
CA ASP A 480 -1.32 1.03 30.20
C ASP A 480 -2.36 0.88 31.33
N PRO A 481 -1.96 1.00 32.60
CA PRO A 481 -2.89 0.97 33.73
C PRO A 481 -3.80 2.21 33.83
N GLY A 482 -3.55 3.23 33.01
CA GLY A 482 -4.30 4.48 32.93
C GLY A 482 -3.52 5.68 33.45
N ILE A 483 -2.22 5.71 33.15
CA ILE A 483 -1.29 6.76 33.63
C ILE A 483 -0.66 7.54 32.49
N TYR A 484 -0.88 7.15 31.24
CA TYR A 484 -0.22 7.74 30.09
C TYR A 484 -1.13 8.66 29.29
N THR A 485 -0.50 9.66 28.68
CA THR A 485 -1.10 10.48 27.64
C THR A 485 -0.06 10.84 26.58
N ASN A 486 -0.50 11.49 25.50
CA ASN A 486 0.34 11.76 24.35
C ASN A 486 -0.08 13.03 23.61
N VAL A 487 0.88 13.64 22.92
CA VAL A 487 0.65 14.70 21.92
C VAL A 487 1.15 14.30 20.51
N THR A 488 1.54 13.03 20.33
CA THR A 488 2.27 12.52 19.15
C THR A 488 1.48 11.44 18.39
N GLY A 489 2.10 10.71 17.46
CA GLY A 489 1.47 9.60 16.73
C GLY A 489 1.38 8.30 17.56
N LEU A 490 0.48 8.26 18.54
CA LEU A 490 0.24 7.10 19.40
C LEU A 490 -1.27 6.91 19.56
N TYR A 491 -1.69 5.65 19.66
CA TYR A 491 -3.09 5.29 19.79
C TYR A 491 -3.30 4.57 21.12
N PHE A 492 -4.36 4.97 21.82
CA PHE A 492 -4.86 4.26 23.00
C PHE A 492 -6.15 3.53 22.62
N VAL A 493 -6.22 2.28 23.02
CA VAL A 493 -7.32 1.35 22.79
C VAL A 493 -8.01 1.13 24.12
N ASN A 494 -9.24 1.62 24.21
CA ASN A 494 -10.12 1.41 25.36
C ASN A 494 -11.28 0.50 24.96
N ILE A 495 -11.52 -0.57 25.72
CA ILE A 495 -12.63 -1.50 25.50
C ILE A 495 -13.36 -1.70 26.83
N PRO A 496 -14.46 -0.97 27.08
CA PRO A 496 -15.18 -1.03 28.35
C PRO A 496 -15.65 -2.43 28.75
N SER A 497 -16.01 -3.27 27.79
CA SER A 497 -16.47 -4.65 28.00
C SER A 497 -15.35 -5.63 28.38
N PHE A 498 -14.09 -5.26 28.25
CA PHE A 498 -12.97 -6.15 28.49
C PHE A 498 -12.49 -6.10 29.93
N THR A 499 -12.30 -7.28 30.52
CA THR A 499 -11.53 -7.41 31.76
C THR A 499 -10.05 -7.19 31.48
N GLN A 500 -9.25 -7.04 32.55
CA GLN A 500 -7.80 -7.00 32.42
C GLN A 500 -7.27 -8.25 31.70
N ASP A 501 -7.85 -9.42 31.96
CA ASP A 501 -7.43 -10.65 31.32
C ASP A 501 -7.67 -10.61 29.81
N ASN A 502 -8.85 -10.13 29.38
CA ASN A 502 -9.13 -9.96 27.96
C ASN A 502 -8.16 -8.96 27.29
N LEU A 503 -7.79 -7.87 27.99
CA LEU A 503 -6.80 -6.92 27.48
C LEU A 503 -5.43 -7.58 27.28
N PHE A 504 -4.97 -8.43 28.20
CA PHE A 504 -3.70 -9.13 28.05
C PHE A 504 -3.73 -10.23 27.00
N SER A 505 -4.86 -10.95 26.83
CA SER A 505 -5.02 -11.88 25.70
C SER A 505 -4.96 -11.14 24.37
N LEU A 506 -5.65 -10.00 24.26
CA LEU A 506 -5.58 -9.13 23.08
C LEU A 506 -4.17 -8.59 22.86
N LEU A 507 -3.46 -8.18 23.91
CA LEU A 507 -2.07 -7.73 23.83
C LEU A 507 -1.17 -8.83 23.25
N ALA A 508 -1.34 -10.07 23.70
CA ALA A 508 -0.62 -11.23 23.19
C ALA A 508 -0.89 -11.48 21.69
N ILE A 509 -2.17 -11.45 21.30
CA ILE A 509 -2.60 -11.60 19.90
C ILE A 509 -2.01 -10.49 19.02
N MET A 510 -2.14 -9.23 19.43
CA MET A 510 -1.72 -8.07 18.63
C MET A 510 -0.21 -7.97 18.46
N ASN A 511 0.57 -8.51 19.39
CA ASN A 511 2.02 -8.57 19.31
C ASN A 511 2.54 -9.88 18.65
N SER A 512 1.66 -10.79 18.22
CA SER A 512 2.07 -12.04 17.58
C SER A 512 2.65 -11.84 16.18
N LYS A 513 3.50 -12.80 15.75
CA LYS A 513 4.03 -12.87 14.38
C LYS A 513 2.92 -13.07 13.35
N LEU A 514 1.89 -13.85 13.67
CA LEU A 514 0.75 -14.06 12.78
C LEU A 514 0.01 -12.76 12.52
N MET A 515 -0.34 -11.99 13.55
CA MET A 515 -1.04 -10.73 13.38
C MET A 515 -0.22 -9.68 12.62
N ASP A 516 1.10 -9.66 12.86
CA ASP A 516 2.02 -8.80 12.09
C ASP A 516 2.08 -9.22 10.60
N LYS A 517 2.09 -10.53 10.31
CA LYS A 517 2.04 -11.08 8.95
C LYS A 517 0.72 -10.72 8.24
N ILE A 518 -0.41 -10.80 8.94
CA ILE A 518 -1.74 -10.39 8.43
C ILE A 518 -1.73 -8.91 8.08
N PHE A 519 -1.28 -8.06 9.01
CA PHE A 519 -1.21 -6.61 8.78
C PHE A 519 -0.32 -6.27 7.59
N LYS A 520 0.86 -6.89 7.47
CA LYS A 520 1.78 -6.68 6.36
C LYS A 520 1.21 -7.12 5.02
N THR A 521 0.52 -8.26 4.98
CA THR A 521 -0.15 -8.78 3.76
C THR A 521 -1.20 -7.78 3.25
N LEU A 522 -1.98 -7.17 4.16
CA LEU A 522 -3.02 -6.20 3.81
C LEU A 522 -2.48 -4.79 3.48
N PHE A 523 -1.45 -4.31 4.20
CA PHE A 523 -1.10 -2.88 4.23
C PHE A 523 0.35 -2.56 3.83
N SER A 524 1.15 -3.52 3.36
CA SER A 524 2.55 -3.29 2.94
C SER A 524 2.72 -2.36 1.73
N SER A 525 1.67 -2.16 0.92
CA SER A 525 1.66 -1.10 -0.11
C SER A 525 1.87 0.31 0.48
N LEU A 526 1.66 0.48 1.80
CA LEU A 526 1.79 1.74 2.54
C LEU A 526 3.13 1.88 3.27
N HIS A 527 4.14 1.08 2.89
CA HIS A 527 5.46 1.18 3.51
C HIS A 527 6.12 2.54 3.28
N MET A 528 6.99 2.87 4.20
CA MET A 528 7.79 4.09 4.24
C MET A 528 9.27 3.71 4.12
N ALA A 529 10.11 4.71 3.85
CA ALA A 529 11.55 4.53 3.80
C ALA A 529 12.10 3.82 5.07
N GLY A 530 13.05 2.91 4.88
CA GLY A 530 13.67 2.15 5.98
C GLY A 530 12.85 0.97 6.52
N GLY A 531 11.82 0.52 5.78
CA GLY A 531 10.98 -0.62 6.15
C GLY A 531 9.94 -0.32 7.23
N TYR A 532 9.67 0.95 7.49
CA TYR A 532 8.63 1.37 8.43
C TYR A 532 7.24 1.26 7.81
N LEU A 533 6.25 0.92 8.62
CA LEU A 533 4.84 0.88 8.25
C LEU A 533 4.04 1.85 9.13
N ARG A 534 2.90 2.26 8.59
CA ARG A 534 1.94 3.10 9.31
C ARG A 534 0.78 2.26 9.84
N PHE A 535 0.82 1.93 11.12
CA PHE A 535 -0.25 1.27 11.86
C PHE A 535 -1.32 2.30 12.21
N ASN A 536 -2.16 2.66 11.26
CA ASN A 536 -3.29 3.57 11.49
C ASN A 536 -4.41 2.85 12.27
N GLY A 537 -5.07 3.55 13.20
CA GLY A 537 -6.23 3.01 13.91
C GLY A 537 -7.36 2.55 12.98
N SER A 538 -7.53 3.15 11.80
CA SER A 538 -8.51 2.68 10.80
C SER A 538 -8.13 1.33 10.18
N PHE A 539 -6.84 0.97 10.14
CA PHE A 539 -6.34 -0.31 9.64
C PHE A 539 -6.45 -1.39 10.72
N ILE A 540 -6.10 -1.06 11.97
CA ILE A 540 -6.24 -1.97 13.12
C ILE A 540 -7.70 -2.45 13.27
N LYS A 541 -8.67 -1.55 13.06
CA LYS A 541 -10.10 -1.87 13.07
C LYS A 541 -10.53 -2.95 12.08
N ARG A 542 -9.72 -3.22 11.04
CA ARG A 542 -10.02 -4.15 9.94
C ARG A 542 -9.33 -5.50 10.08
N LEU A 543 -8.48 -5.66 11.09
CA LEU A 543 -7.82 -6.94 11.33
C LEU A 543 -8.85 -7.97 11.79
N PRO A 544 -8.73 -9.25 11.36
CA PRO A 544 -9.57 -10.32 11.85
C PRO A 544 -9.32 -10.52 13.35
N LEU A 545 -10.36 -10.86 14.10
CA LEU A 545 -10.29 -11.05 15.55
C LEU A 545 -10.92 -12.41 15.93
N PRO A 546 -10.35 -13.17 16.88
CA PRO A 546 -10.93 -14.45 17.30
C PRO A 546 -12.28 -14.24 17.97
N GLN A 547 -13.04 -15.32 18.06
CA GLN A 547 -14.31 -15.32 18.79
C GLN A 547 -14.09 -15.21 20.30
N GLU A 548 -13.04 -15.84 20.81
CA GLU A 548 -12.71 -15.94 22.23
C GLU A 548 -11.34 -15.35 22.55
N PHE A 549 -11.13 -15.04 23.83
CA PHE A 549 -9.87 -14.52 24.37
C PHE A 549 -9.37 -15.46 25.48
N PRO A 550 -8.69 -16.57 25.12
CA PRO A 550 -8.30 -17.59 26.08
C PRO A 550 -7.42 -17.04 27.21
N LEU A 551 -7.60 -17.59 28.41
CA LEU A 551 -6.87 -17.16 29.61
C LEU A 551 -5.39 -17.51 29.54
N SER A 552 -5.03 -18.61 28.86
CA SER A 552 -3.64 -18.97 28.56
C SER A 552 -2.87 -17.85 27.85
N LEU A 553 -3.47 -17.22 26.84
CA LEU A 553 -2.90 -16.06 26.16
C LEU A 553 -2.82 -14.82 27.06
N SER A 554 -3.76 -14.67 27.99
CA SER A 554 -3.71 -13.62 29.01
C SER A 554 -2.48 -13.76 29.90
N VAL A 555 -2.25 -14.97 30.42
CA VAL A 555 -1.09 -15.29 31.26
C VAL A 555 0.21 -15.01 30.50
N CYS A 556 0.32 -15.48 29.26
CA CYS A 556 1.46 -15.17 28.40
C CYS A 556 1.64 -13.66 28.19
N GLY A 557 0.57 -12.92 27.89
CA GLY A 557 0.59 -11.48 27.69
C GLY A 557 1.05 -10.71 28.93
N LYS A 558 0.57 -11.08 30.12
CA LYS A 558 1.00 -10.52 31.41
C LYS A 558 2.49 -10.77 31.65
N TYR A 559 2.95 -12.00 31.50
CA TYR A 559 4.35 -12.36 31.73
C TYR A 559 5.28 -11.67 30.75
N LEU A 560 4.90 -11.59 29.47
CA LEU A 560 5.67 -10.86 28.46
C LEU A 560 5.72 -9.36 28.76
N GLN A 561 4.65 -8.75 29.25
CA GLN A 561 4.64 -7.35 29.72
C GLN A 561 5.61 -7.14 30.89
N ILE A 562 5.57 -8.00 31.91
CA ILE A 562 6.46 -7.92 33.07
C ILE A 562 7.93 -8.09 32.64
N PHE A 563 8.26 -9.17 31.92
CA PHE A 563 9.64 -9.46 31.51
C PHE A 563 10.20 -8.45 30.53
N SER A 564 9.40 -7.95 29.59
CA SER A 564 9.88 -6.94 28.65
C SER A 564 10.16 -5.62 29.35
N GLN A 565 9.34 -5.24 30.34
CA GLN A 565 9.60 -4.05 31.15
C GLN A 565 10.84 -4.25 32.05
N LEU A 566 10.99 -5.41 32.69
CA LEU A 566 12.15 -5.75 33.53
C LEU A 566 13.45 -5.74 32.73
N ASN A 567 13.48 -6.38 31.56
CA ASN A 567 14.67 -6.39 30.71
C ASN A 567 15.04 -4.98 30.24
N TYR A 568 14.06 -4.16 29.88
CA TYR A 568 14.33 -2.77 29.56
C TYR A 568 14.89 -1.99 30.76
N ASP A 569 14.31 -2.15 31.95
CA ASP A 569 14.74 -1.50 33.18
C ASP A 569 16.16 -1.95 33.58
N PHE A 570 16.50 -3.24 33.40
CA PHE A 570 17.83 -3.80 33.64
C PHE A 570 18.93 -3.26 32.70
N CYS A 571 18.55 -2.85 31.50
CA CYS A 571 19.45 -2.20 30.56
C CYS A 571 19.50 -0.67 30.73
N SER A 572 18.66 -0.09 31.59
CA SER A 572 18.63 1.35 31.82
C SER A 572 19.89 1.81 32.55
N LYS A 573 20.40 2.99 32.19
CA LYS A 573 21.60 3.58 32.82
C LYS A 573 21.43 3.84 34.32
N HIS A 574 20.19 4.02 34.77
CA HIS A 574 19.85 4.35 36.15
C HIS A 574 19.86 3.15 37.10
N ILE A 575 20.00 1.91 36.60
CA ILE A 575 19.93 0.75 37.50
C ILE A 575 21.12 0.65 38.44
N HIS A 576 22.28 1.17 38.04
CA HIS A 576 23.49 1.16 38.85
C HIS A 576 23.41 2.10 40.06
N GLU A 577 22.44 3.01 40.08
CA GLU A 577 22.21 3.95 41.18
C GLU A 577 21.46 3.29 42.35
N ILE A 578 20.95 2.06 42.18
CA ILE A 578 20.18 1.31 43.18
C ILE A 578 20.83 -0.08 43.39
N SER A 579 21.61 -0.23 44.46
CA SER A 579 22.44 -1.42 44.76
C SER A 579 21.65 -2.74 44.76
N GLU A 580 20.47 -2.76 45.38
CA GLU A 580 19.58 -3.93 45.47
C GLU A 580 19.12 -4.43 44.10
N LEU A 581 18.90 -3.52 43.15
CA LEU A 581 18.46 -3.84 41.80
C LEU A 581 19.62 -4.35 40.92
N ASN A 582 20.83 -3.90 41.19
CA ASN A 582 22.02 -4.43 40.52
C ASN A 582 22.26 -5.90 40.89
N LEU A 583 22.04 -6.27 42.17
CA LEU A 583 22.09 -7.67 42.63
C LEU A 583 20.98 -8.53 41.98
N LEU A 584 19.76 -8.00 41.87
CA LEU A 584 18.68 -8.68 41.15
C LEU A 584 18.99 -8.89 39.67
N LYS A 585 19.56 -7.88 39.01
CA LYS A 585 19.99 -7.97 37.62
C LYS A 585 21.01 -9.09 37.44
N GLU A 586 22.04 -9.16 38.28
CA GLU A 586 23.03 -10.24 38.25
C GLU A 586 22.40 -11.63 38.47
N LYS A 587 21.42 -11.73 39.39
CA LYS A 587 20.75 -13.00 39.72
C LYS A 587 19.81 -13.51 38.62
N TYR A 588 19.13 -12.61 37.90
CA TYR A 588 17.97 -12.98 37.07
C TYR A 588 18.04 -12.55 35.59
N HIS A 589 18.86 -11.59 35.17
CA HIS A 589 18.78 -11.01 33.81
C HIS A 589 18.87 -12.06 32.68
N LEU A 590 19.84 -12.98 32.77
CA LEU A 590 19.99 -14.04 31.76
C LEU A 590 18.77 -14.98 31.75
N LYS A 591 18.26 -15.35 32.92
CA LYS A 591 17.08 -16.22 33.07
C LYS A 591 15.82 -15.56 32.50
N ILE A 592 15.61 -14.28 32.80
CA ILE A 592 14.46 -13.51 32.27
C ILE A 592 14.52 -13.45 30.75
N SER A 593 15.71 -13.20 30.17
CA SER A 593 15.89 -13.18 28.72
C SER A 593 15.52 -14.53 28.07
N THR A 594 15.97 -15.65 28.65
CA THR A 594 15.63 -17.00 28.16
C THR A 594 14.13 -17.29 28.30
N LEU A 595 13.53 -16.98 29.46
CA LEU A 595 12.10 -17.19 29.70
C LEU A 595 11.23 -16.31 28.80
N GLN A 596 11.62 -15.06 28.56
CA GLN A 596 10.91 -14.17 27.63
C GLN A 596 10.92 -14.74 26.20
N HIS A 597 12.05 -15.27 25.74
CA HIS A 597 12.13 -15.91 24.43
C HIS A 597 11.21 -17.13 24.34
N PHE A 598 11.25 -18.01 25.36
CA PHE A 598 10.36 -19.17 25.46
C PHE A 598 8.87 -18.77 25.42
N LEU A 599 8.46 -17.80 26.25
CA LEU A 599 7.07 -17.32 26.29
C LEU A 599 6.64 -16.68 24.98
N MET A 600 7.56 -15.99 24.28
CA MET A 600 7.28 -15.44 22.95
C MET A 600 6.99 -16.55 21.94
N ASN A 601 7.77 -17.63 21.96
CA ASN A 601 7.55 -18.78 21.08
C ASN A 601 6.23 -19.47 21.41
N LEU A 602 5.97 -19.78 22.68
CA LEU A 602 4.70 -20.34 23.15
C LEU A 602 3.50 -19.47 22.72
N THR A 603 3.58 -18.15 22.94
CA THR A 603 2.50 -17.21 22.55
C THR A 603 2.23 -17.26 21.05
N ASN A 604 3.29 -17.29 20.22
CA ASN A 604 3.13 -17.37 18.77
C ASN A 604 2.51 -18.70 18.34
N SER A 605 2.87 -19.81 18.98
CA SER A 605 2.25 -21.12 18.76
C SER A 605 0.77 -21.13 19.13
N LEU A 606 0.43 -20.64 20.32
CA LEU A 606 -0.95 -20.54 20.79
C LEU A 606 -1.81 -19.63 19.89
N VAL A 607 -1.27 -18.49 19.44
CA VAL A 607 -1.99 -17.61 18.51
C VAL A 607 -2.13 -18.24 17.13
N LYS A 608 -1.12 -18.96 16.60
CA LYS A 608 -1.28 -19.72 15.35
C LYS A 608 -2.39 -20.75 15.50
N LEU A 609 -2.39 -21.53 16.57
CA LEU A 609 -3.41 -22.54 16.83
C LEU A 609 -4.80 -21.90 16.93
N LEU A 610 -4.96 -20.84 17.74
CA LEU A 610 -6.22 -20.12 17.91
C LEU A 610 -6.87 -19.69 16.59
N TYR A 611 -6.06 -19.31 15.60
CA TYR A 611 -6.58 -18.88 14.30
C TYR A 611 -6.69 -20.00 13.28
N LEU A 612 -5.83 -21.01 13.32
CA LEU A 612 -5.61 -21.94 12.21
C LEU A 612 -5.87 -23.41 12.59
N ASP A 613 -6.43 -23.70 13.77
CA ASP A 613 -6.64 -25.08 14.26
C ASP A 613 -7.39 -25.96 13.26
N GLU A 614 -8.51 -25.49 12.72
CA GLU A 614 -9.26 -26.22 11.70
C GLU A 614 -8.40 -26.53 10.46
N LEU A 615 -7.59 -25.56 10.02
CA LEU A 615 -6.71 -25.73 8.85
C LEU A 615 -5.60 -26.75 9.13
N TYR A 616 -5.10 -26.82 10.36
CA TYR A 616 -4.12 -27.83 10.78
C TYR A 616 -4.74 -29.23 10.79
N LEU A 617 -5.94 -29.38 11.35
CA LEU A 617 -6.68 -30.63 11.37
C LEU A 617 -6.99 -31.14 9.95
N GLU A 618 -7.40 -30.26 9.03
CA GLU A 618 -7.61 -30.58 7.61
C GLU A 618 -6.33 -31.12 6.92
N HIS A 619 -5.15 -30.76 7.41
CA HIS A 619 -3.86 -31.24 6.90
C HIS A 619 -3.28 -32.39 7.73
N ASN A 620 -4.11 -33.08 8.53
CA ASN A 620 -3.73 -34.18 9.43
C ASN A 620 -2.60 -33.80 10.41
N LYS A 621 -2.58 -32.54 10.87
CA LYS A 621 -1.69 -32.07 11.93
C LYS A 621 -2.51 -31.80 13.17
N ASP A 622 -2.37 -32.67 14.17
CA ASP A 622 -3.04 -32.51 15.45
C ASP A 622 -2.09 -31.96 16.50
N PHE A 623 -2.52 -30.91 17.18
CA PHE A 623 -1.80 -30.23 18.24
C PHE A 623 -2.62 -30.29 19.54
N ASP A 624 -3.08 -31.49 19.90
CA ASP A 624 -3.93 -31.78 21.07
C ASP A 624 -3.40 -31.19 22.38
N ASN A 625 -2.16 -31.46 22.76
CA ASN A 625 -1.56 -30.93 23.98
C ASN A 625 -1.50 -29.39 23.98
N LEU A 626 -1.20 -28.78 22.83
CA LEU A 626 -1.17 -27.33 22.69
C LEU A 626 -2.60 -26.74 22.72
N ARG A 627 -3.59 -27.44 22.18
CA ARG A 627 -5.00 -27.08 22.21
C ARG A 627 -5.55 -27.15 23.63
N ASP A 628 -5.22 -28.22 24.35
CA ASP A 628 -5.54 -28.38 25.76
C ASP A 628 -4.94 -27.24 26.56
N LEU A 629 -3.67 -26.88 26.32
CA LEU A 629 -3.07 -25.71 26.96
C LEU A 629 -3.81 -24.40 26.59
N LEU A 630 -4.15 -24.21 25.31
CA LEU A 630 -4.83 -23.01 24.83
C LEU A 630 -6.16 -22.80 25.56
N TYR A 631 -6.96 -23.84 25.72
CA TYR A 631 -8.29 -23.78 26.32
C TYR A 631 -8.35 -24.23 27.79
N SER A 632 -7.21 -24.57 28.39
CA SER A 632 -7.14 -24.99 29.79
C SER A 632 -7.61 -23.90 30.75
N GLU A 633 -8.27 -24.33 31.82
CA GLU A 633 -8.60 -23.52 32.99
C GLU A 633 -7.33 -23.28 33.84
N ILE A 634 -6.36 -22.54 33.29
CA ILE A 634 -5.23 -22.05 34.09
C ILE A 634 -5.83 -21.09 35.11
N LYS A 635 -5.75 -21.42 36.41
CA LYS A 635 -6.20 -20.49 37.47
C LYS A 635 -5.59 -19.12 37.19
N PRO A 636 -6.41 -18.05 37.06
CA PRO A 636 -5.89 -16.73 36.76
C PRO A 636 -4.89 -16.39 37.86
N VAL A 637 -3.63 -16.27 37.48
CA VAL A 637 -2.63 -15.79 38.42
C VAL A 637 -2.97 -14.34 38.68
N GLU A 638 -3.37 -14.01 39.90
CA GLU A 638 -3.64 -12.64 40.37
C GLU A 638 -2.31 -11.85 40.45
N LEU A 639 -1.63 -11.71 39.31
CA LEU A 639 -0.45 -10.89 39.17
C LEU A 639 -0.89 -9.51 38.66
N GLN A 640 -0.89 -8.56 39.58
CA GLN A 640 -1.01 -7.16 39.23
C GLN A 640 0.25 -6.70 38.53
N PHE A 641 0.09 -6.02 37.39
CA PHE A 641 1.22 -5.41 36.71
C PHE A 641 1.73 -4.22 37.51
N LYS A 642 2.97 -4.32 37.99
CA LYS A 642 3.73 -3.24 38.64
C LYS A 642 5.03 -2.96 37.89
N TYR A 643 5.66 -1.82 38.17
CA TYR A 643 6.95 -1.42 37.63
C TYR A 643 8.10 -1.84 38.57
N LEU A 644 9.33 -1.86 38.06
CA LEU A 644 10.51 -2.19 38.88
C LEU A 644 11.02 -0.98 39.66
N LEU A 645 11.17 0.15 38.98
CA LEU A 645 11.75 1.36 39.57
C LEU A 645 10.63 2.30 40.05
N PRO A 646 10.71 2.87 41.26
CA PRO A 646 9.82 3.93 41.70
C PRO A 646 10.22 5.24 41.03
N ARG A 647 9.67 5.48 39.82
CA ARG A 647 10.03 6.63 38.99
C ARG A 647 9.13 7.84 39.20
N TYR A 648 7.85 7.61 39.49
CA TYR A 648 6.81 8.63 39.41
C TYR A 648 5.86 8.53 40.59
N GLN A 649 5.47 9.68 41.12
CA GLN A 649 4.47 9.78 42.19
C GLN A 649 3.07 9.93 41.57
N ILE A 650 2.58 8.85 40.96
CA ILE A 650 1.22 8.74 40.42
C ILE A 650 0.52 7.56 41.08
N ASN A 651 -0.74 7.75 41.47
CA ASN A 651 -1.55 6.77 42.23
C ASN A 651 -1.55 5.35 41.61
N LYS A 652 -1.59 5.22 40.28
CA LYS A 652 -1.58 3.92 39.57
C LYS A 652 -0.19 3.44 39.13
N TYR A 653 0.88 4.13 39.56
CA TYR A 653 2.26 3.71 39.29
C TYR A 653 2.78 2.89 40.47
N ASP A 654 2.38 1.63 40.50
CA ASP A 654 2.81 0.71 41.57
C ASP A 654 4.16 0.08 41.23
N THR A 655 4.97 -0.18 42.24
CA THR A 655 6.25 -0.88 42.10
C THR A 655 6.28 -2.19 42.87
N TYR A 656 6.98 -3.18 42.34
CA TYR A 656 7.21 -4.43 43.07
C TYR A 656 8.12 -4.20 44.27
N THR A 657 7.76 -4.77 45.41
CA THR A 657 8.76 -5.05 46.46
C THR A 657 9.69 -6.17 45.99
N LEU A 658 10.88 -6.30 46.60
CA LEU A 658 11.81 -7.40 46.27
C LEU A 658 11.16 -8.78 46.49
N GLU A 659 10.36 -8.92 47.54
CA GLU A 659 9.64 -10.16 47.87
C GLU A 659 8.55 -10.48 46.84
N GLU A 660 7.74 -9.47 46.47
CA GLU A 660 6.72 -9.62 45.43
C GLU A 660 7.34 -9.98 44.08
N LEU A 661 8.47 -9.33 43.73
CA LEU A 661 9.18 -9.61 42.50
C LEU A 661 9.74 -11.04 42.50
N ASN A 662 10.40 -11.47 43.58
CA ASN A 662 10.92 -12.84 43.67
C ASN A 662 9.79 -13.87 43.54
N THR A 663 8.67 -13.68 44.26
CA THR A 663 7.49 -14.55 44.19
C THR A 663 6.91 -14.59 42.77
N THR A 664 6.82 -13.44 42.10
CA THR A 664 6.37 -13.34 40.72
C THR A 664 7.29 -14.10 39.77
N LEU A 665 8.61 -13.90 39.89
CA LEU A 665 9.60 -14.57 39.06
C LEU A 665 9.58 -16.09 39.26
N ASP A 666 9.44 -16.56 40.50
CA ASP A 666 9.37 -17.99 40.82
C ASP A 666 8.07 -18.62 40.30
N THR A 667 6.94 -17.91 40.40
CA THR A 667 5.66 -18.34 39.82
C THR A 667 5.77 -18.51 38.30
N ILE A 668 6.33 -17.51 37.60
CA ILE A 668 6.50 -17.58 36.15
C ILE A 668 7.47 -18.71 35.76
N LYS A 669 8.57 -18.87 36.53
CA LYS A 669 9.54 -19.94 36.29
C LYS A 669 8.92 -21.32 36.49
N SER A 670 8.10 -21.52 37.52
CA SER A 670 7.37 -22.77 37.74
C SER A 670 6.44 -23.07 36.57
N PHE A 671 5.65 -22.09 36.13
CA PHE A 671 4.80 -22.21 34.95
C PHE A 671 5.60 -22.61 33.69
N SER A 672 6.69 -21.90 33.39
CA SER A 672 7.53 -22.21 32.22
C SER A 672 8.21 -23.57 32.33
N LYS A 673 8.61 -24.01 33.54
CA LYS A 673 9.21 -25.34 33.75
C LYS A 673 8.18 -26.45 33.55
N ASN A 674 6.95 -26.28 34.03
CA ASN A 674 5.89 -27.27 33.84
C ASN A 674 5.59 -27.51 32.36
N ILE A 675 5.55 -26.43 31.56
CA ILE A 675 5.37 -26.53 30.10
C ILE A 675 6.64 -27.09 29.45
N GLY A 676 7.82 -26.57 29.79
CA GLY A 676 9.09 -26.95 29.16
C GLY A 676 9.54 -28.39 29.43
N ASN A 677 9.03 -29.02 30.49
CA ASN A 677 9.30 -30.42 30.80
C ASN A 677 8.38 -31.40 30.06
N ASN A 678 7.32 -30.92 29.40
CA ASN A 678 6.45 -31.76 28.58
C ASN A 678 7.03 -31.83 27.15
N GLU A 679 7.73 -32.93 26.84
CA GLU A 679 8.44 -33.11 25.56
C GLU A 679 7.49 -33.07 24.36
N ASP A 680 6.30 -33.67 24.47
CA ASP A 680 5.30 -33.67 23.40
C ASP A 680 4.78 -32.26 23.12
N LEU A 681 4.42 -31.52 24.17
CA LEU A 681 4.00 -30.12 24.05
C LEU A 681 5.10 -29.24 23.45
N MET A 682 6.36 -29.44 23.85
CA MET A 682 7.50 -28.72 23.28
C MET A 682 7.72 -29.07 21.80
N SER A 683 7.53 -30.33 21.43
CA SER A 683 7.56 -30.78 20.03
C SER A 683 6.49 -30.07 19.20
N GLN A 684 5.24 -30.05 19.69
CA GLN A 684 4.12 -29.36 19.05
C GLN A 684 4.35 -27.85 18.90
N ILE A 685 4.87 -27.19 19.94
CA ILE A 685 5.24 -25.77 19.91
C ILE A 685 6.26 -25.49 18.79
N ASN A 686 7.29 -26.33 18.67
CA ASN A 686 8.32 -26.16 17.64
C ASN A 686 7.78 -26.44 16.24
N GLN A 687 6.97 -27.49 16.09
CA GLN A 687 6.36 -27.88 14.82
C GLN A 687 5.43 -26.79 14.28
N ILE A 688 4.53 -26.25 15.11
CA ILE A 688 3.62 -25.19 14.67
C ILE A 688 4.36 -23.88 14.35
N LEU A 689 5.50 -23.60 15.00
CA LEU A 689 6.32 -22.42 14.71
C LEU A 689 7.01 -22.49 13.35
N SER A 690 7.55 -23.67 13.01
CA SER A 690 8.20 -23.93 11.72
C SER A 690 7.19 -24.15 10.59
N ASP A 691 5.92 -24.38 10.93
CA ASP A 691 4.88 -24.61 9.94
C ASP A 691 4.51 -23.35 9.15
N ASP A 692 4.67 -23.44 7.84
CA ASP A 692 4.31 -22.43 6.84
C ASP A 692 3.06 -22.84 6.05
N LEU A 693 2.15 -23.65 6.62
CA LEU A 693 0.82 -23.98 6.05
C LEU A 693 0.03 -22.75 5.58
N CYS A 694 0.38 -21.60 6.12
CA CYS A 694 -0.05 -20.31 5.65
C CYS A 694 1.13 -19.56 5.08
#